data_AF-A0AAU2ZA25-F1
#
_entry.id   AF-A0AAU2ZA25-F1
#
_cell.length_a   1.000
_cell.length_b   1.000
_cell.length_c   1.000
_cell.angle_alpha   90.00
_cell.angle_beta   90.00
_cell.angle_gamma   90.00
#
_symmetry.space_group_name_H-M   'P 1'
#
loop_
_entity.id
_entity.type
_entity.pdbx_description
1 polymer ?
#
loop_
_entity_poly.entity_id
_entity_poly.type
_entity_poly.pdbx_seq_one_letter_code
_entity_poly.pdbx_strand_id
1 'polypeptide(L)'
;MPVHPGMVEDLSAGVRDLYADAEARLLGIVARQLADGFEAPGWAVAKLADIQPLRRSAQQVVDALSTAVDLEVWDVVAEAYNVGARAGLAELGTLGDDEVRRIAETTPATRAVDRLAQETVDLVTETHRGILRGVEDGYRQVIAEVSATPLLGIDSRRQATQRAMERFSDRGLRTFVDKSGRAWQMTSYAEMATRTSVGRAAVEGHIDRLRAAGLGLVIVSNAPHECPVCRPYEGKVLSIGGPDGPHEVDVEHALDDGRTVRVDVAGSLNAARARGFQHPNCRHSIAAYLAGVTRAPEDASEDPDGYEATQKQRAIERSIRKWKNRAASATTPEAKRAAEARVRAWQGRMRGHLADHPELIRRREREQPGAGNLPSTAPRPSQDAIEAARVRAGDEHTLPEMGDEQLGAAIRPGVLDQRDLDRIRAESDRRDEAELLARLRLDGQLAEPLSQFSDDELAAAFPHLGDDELLRVMAELDRRDVDAALPAARRDLIGLSERELAERARHVNDAERAEIAAEANRRRLLSEVFSDGRLAEDLSPLGDDVLGWAIRYARPEDAERIADEFDRRYPPTPLPEAAGAHTVEGQLADRAAIDEALAPAESLDEWGSLALDEDPYAGMTATERWIAEREYDAEQQRTAYTREQIREMYREHVYAQLLAAEDATNGYLLSRKAQAAGVDPITLFSGPAHIAYARASEDLIRWWQDHPRLTLTEYTEQITGVRNAAADTARKNRGDRQNRL
;
A
#
# COMPACT_ATOMS: atom_id res chain seq x y z
N MET A 1 -46.40 -23.50 -26.18
CA MET A 1 -45.13 -23.83 -26.86
C MET A 1 -44.54 -25.03 -26.15
N PRO A 2 -44.10 -26.08 -26.85
CA PRO A 2 -43.68 -27.33 -26.24
C PRO A 2 -42.39 -27.19 -25.44
N VAL A 3 -42.28 -27.97 -24.36
CA VAL A 3 -41.07 -27.95 -23.53
C VAL A 3 -39.98 -28.74 -24.21
N HIS A 4 -39.06 -28.02 -24.83
CA HIS A 4 -37.86 -28.55 -25.44
C HIS A 4 -36.64 -28.38 -24.52
N PRO A 5 -35.79 -29.42 -24.34
CA PRO A 5 -34.60 -29.35 -23.48
C PRO A 5 -33.72 -28.12 -23.76
N GLY A 6 -33.54 -27.77 -25.03
CA GLY A 6 -32.79 -26.59 -25.49
C GLY A 6 -33.22 -25.23 -24.92
N MET A 7 -34.43 -25.10 -24.35
CA MET A 7 -34.87 -23.87 -23.70
C MET A 7 -34.19 -23.63 -22.34
N VAL A 8 -33.72 -24.70 -21.70
CA VAL A 8 -33.12 -24.67 -20.36
C VAL A 8 -31.69 -25.19 -20.35
N GLU A 9 -31.15 -25.58 -21.51
CA GLU A 9 -29.79 -26.10 -21.60
C GLU A 9 -28.77 -25.09 -21.06
N ASP A 10 -28.89 -23.82 -21.45
CA ASP A 10 -27.98 -22.74 -21.04
C ASP A 10 -27.93 -22.52 -19.52
N LEU A 11 -28.97 -22.92 -18.77
CA LEU A 11 -28.97 -22.87 -17.31
C LEU A 11 -27.89 -23.78 -16.69
N SER A 12 -27.48 -24.85 -17.39
CA SER A 12 -26.40 -25.73 -16.91
C SER A 12 -24.99 -25.17 -17.13
N ALA A 13 -24.86 -24.05 -17.85
CA ALA A 13 -23.56 -23.45 -18.16
C ALA A 13 -22.81 -22.95 -16.91
N GLY A 14 -23.53 -22.41 -15.92
CA GLY A 14 -22.94 -21.94 -14.64
C GLY A 14 -22.27 -23.07 -13.88
N VAL A 15 -22.98 -24.18 -13.67
CA VAL A 15 -22.42 -25.38 -13.02
C VAL A 15 -21.23 -25.93 -13.80
N ARG A 16 -21.29 -26.01 -15.13
CA ARG A 16 -20.14 -26.42 -15.95
C ARG A 16 -18.92 -25.53 -15.68
N ASP A 17 -19.11 -24.21 -15.63
CA ASP A 17 -18.02 -23.24 -15.46
C ASP A 17 -17.38 -23.35 -14.07
N LEU A 18 -18.15 -23.63 -13.02
CA LEU A 18 -17.62 -23.96 -11.69
C LEU A 18 -16.68 -25.19 -11.72
N TYR A 19 -17.09 -26.26 -12.42
CA TYR A 19 -16.23 -27.44 -12.57
C TYR A 19 -15.01 -27.18 -13.43
N ALA A 20 -15.11 -26.31 -14.44
CA ALA A 20 -13.98 -25.95 -15.31
C ALA A 20 -12.93 -25.13 -14.55
N ASP A 21 -13.37 -24.19 -13.72
CA ASP A 21 -12.48 -23.44 -12.81
C ASP A 21 -11.79 -24.36 -11.81
N ALA A 22 -12.54 -25.26 -11.17
CA ALA A 22 -11.98 -26.24 -10.25
C ALA A 22 -10.96 -27.16 -10.92
N GLU A 23 -11.24 -27.67 -12.14
CA GLU A 23 -10.30 -28.47 -12.91
C GLU A 23 -9.01 -27.68 -13.20
N ALA A 24 -9.12 -26.43 -13.65
CA ALA A 24 -7.96 -25.58 -13.93
C ALA A 24 -7.11 -25.33 -12.67
N ARG A 25 -7.75 -25.04 -11.54
CA ARG A 25 -7.07 -24.83 -10.23
C ARG A 25 -6.33 -26.08 -9.77
N LEU A 26 -6.97 -27.24 -9.82
CA LEU A 26 -6.36 -28.53 -9.43
C LEU A 26 -5.16 -28.89 -10.32
N LEU A 27 -5.31 -28.73 -11.64
CA LEU A 27 -4.21 -28.95 -12.58
C LEU A 27 -3.05 -27.98 -12.33
N GLY A 28 -3.34 -26.71 -12.01
CA GLY A 28 -2.34 -25.72 -11.66
C GLY A 28 -1.55 -26.08 -10.39
N ILE A 29 -2.23 -26.53 -9.33
CA ILE A 29 -1.60 -26.99 -8.09
C ILE A 29 -0.65 -28.16 -8.38
N VAL A 30 -1.10 -29.16 -9.14
CA VAL A 30 -0.28 -30.31 -9.52
C VAL A 30 0.93 -29.88 -10.34
N ALA A 31 0.74 -29.03 -11.34
CA ALA A 31 1.81 -28.56 -12.22
C ALA A 31 2.91 -27.83 -11.43
N ARG A 32 2.53 -26.91 -10.53
CA ARG A 32 3.49 -26.16 -9.70
C ARG A 32 4.26 -27.08 -8.77
N GLN A 33 3.57 -27.96 -8.05
CA GLN A 33 4.25 -28.89 -7.14
C GLN A 33 5.22 -29.82 -7.86
N LEU A 34 4.90 -30.25 -9.09
CA LEU A 34 5.82 -31.07 -9.87
C LEU A 34 7.02 -30.28 -10.42
N ALA A 35 6.85 -28.99 -10.72
CA ALA A 35 7.91 -28.13 -11.26
C ALA A 35 8.93 -27.70 -10.21
N ASP A 36 8.51 -27.58 -8.95
CA ASP A 36 9.38 -27.18 -7.85
C ASP A 36 10.54 -28.18 -7.60
N GLY A 37 11.75 -27.65 -7.39
CA GLY A 37 12.96 -28.44 -7.13
C GLY A 37 13.37 -29.45 -8.22
N PHE A 38 12.92 -29.29 -9.47
CA PHE A 38 12.98 -30.37 -10.47
C PHE A 38 14.38 -30.88 -10.88
N GLU A 39 15.42 -30.05 -10.73
CA GLU A 39 16.80 -30.43 -11.03
C GLU A 39 17.54 -31.02 -9.81
N ALA A 40 16.93 -30.94 -8.62
CA ALA A 40 17.56 -31.38 -7.37
C ALA A 40 17.68 -32.92 -7.27
N PRO A 41 18.80 -33.45 -6.76
CA PRO A 41 18.91 -34.86 -6.39
C PRO A 41 17.81 -35.25 -5.39
N GLY A 42 17.23 -36.45 -5.55
CA GLY A 42 16.16 -36.90 -4.64
C GLY A 42 14.78 -36.30 -4.88
N TRP A 43 14.56 -35.55 -5.97
CA TRP A 43 13.27 -34.95 -6.35
C TRP A 43 12.07 -35.87 -6.15
N ALA A 44 12.16 -37.13 -6.59
CA ALA A 44 11.05 -38.08 -6.46
C ALA A 44 10.65 -38.34 -5.00
N VAL A 45 11.61 -38.39 -4.07
CA VAL A 45 11.37 -38.59 -2.64
C VAL A 45 10.76 -37.33 -2.03
N ALA A 46 11.28 -36.15 -2.39
CA ALA A 46 10.69 -34.87 -1.97
C ALA A 46 9.23 -34.73 -2.45
N LYS A 47 8.95 -35.04 -3.71
CA LYS A 47 7.59 -34.96 -4.26
C LYS A 47 6.62 -35.98 -3.67
N LEU A 48 7.10 -37.15 -3.23
CA LEU A 48 6.27 -38.08 -2.47
C LEU A 48 5.92 -37.54 -1.07
N ALA A 49 6.79 -36.75 -0.44
CA ALA A 49 6.48 -36.07 0.83
C ALA A 49 5.44 -34.95 0.65
N ASP A 50 5.40 -34.31 -0.52
CA ASP A 50 4.46 -33.23 -0.86
C ASP A 50 3.01 -33.68 -1.08
N ILE A 51 2.72 -35.00 -1.04
CA ILE A 51 1.35 -35.52 -1.24
C ILE A 51 0.37 -34.99 -0.19
N GLN A 52 0.79 -34.81 1.07
CA GLN A 52 -0.11 -34.29 2.11
C GLN A 52 -0.45 -32.80 1.89
N PRO A 53 0.52 -31.92 1.59
CA PRO A 53 0.24 -30.58 1.06
C PRO A 53 -0.70 -30.59 -0.15
N LEU A 54 -0.41 -31.41 -1.19
CA LEU A 54 -1.26 -31.53 -2.38
C LEU A 54 -2.72 -31.84 -2.03
N ARG A 55 -2.91 -32.84 -1.16
CA ARG A 55 -4.24 -33.28 -0.75
C ARG A 55 -5.00 -32.18 -0.02
N ARG A 56 -4.35 -31.42 0.86
CA ARG A 56 -4.97 -30.29 1.56
C ARG A 56 -5.40 -29.19 0.59
N SER A 57 -4.54 -28.81 -0.35
CA SER A 57 -4.87 -27.80 -1.37
C SER A 57 -5.99 -28.28 -2.30
N ALA A 58 -5.97 -29.54 -2.72
CA ALA A 58 -7.02 -30.13 -3.55
C ALA A 58 -8.37 -30.20 -2.81
N GLN A 59 -8.36 -30.53 -1.51
CA GLN A 59 -9.55 -30.55 -0.66
C GLN A 59 -10.20 -29.16 -0.59
N GLN A 60 -9.42 -28.10 -0.39
CA GLN A 60 -9.94 -26.72 -0.35
C GLN A 60 -10.63 -26.32 -1.66
N VAL A 61 -10.09 -26.74 -2.82
CA VAL A 61 -10.73 -26.48 -4.12
C VAL A 61 -12.05 -27.24 -4.24
N VAL A 62 -12.09 -28.50 -3.81
CA VAL A 62 -13.29 -29.34 -3.86
C VAL A 62 -14.37 -28.87 -2.88
N ASP A 63 -14.00 -28.41 -1.68
CA ASP A 63 -14.95 -27.85 -0.71
C ASP A 63 -15.60 -26.57 -1.23
N ALA A 64 -14.80 -25.67 -1.82
CA ALA A 64 -15.30 -24.46 -2.47
C ALA A 64 -16.22 -24.79 -3.65
N LEU A 65 -15.86 -25.78 -4.47
CA LEU A 65 -16.69 -26.28 -5.56
C LEU A 65 -18.02 -26.83 -5.02
N SER A 66 -18.01 -27.61 -3.94
CA SER A 66 -19.21 -28.21 -3.36
C SER A 66 -20.22 -27.15 -2.91
N THR A 67 -19.76 -26.12 -2.19
CA THR A 67 -20.63 -25.02 -1.74
C THR A 67 -21.21 -24.23 -2.90
N ALA A 68 -20.39 -23.91 -3.91
CA ALA A 68 -20.86 -23.14 -5.07
C ALA A 68 -21.86 -23.93 -5.92
N VAL A 69 -21.62 -25.23 -6.11
CA VAL A 69 -22.49 -26.10 -6.91
C VAL A 69 -23.82 -26.37 -6.22
N ASP A 70 -23.86 -26.51 -4.89
CA ASP A 70 -25.11 -26.66 -4.15
C ASP A 70 -26.04 -25.48 -4.47
N LEU A 71 -25.60 -24.24 -4.20
CA LEU A 71 -26.37 -23.03 -4.46
C LEU A 71 -26.82 -22.90 -5.92
N GLU A 72 -25.90 -23.07 -6.87
CA GLU A 72 -26.20 -22.93 -8.30
C GLU A 72 -27.22 -23.97 -8.79
N VAL A 73 -27.14 -25.21 -8.32
CA VAL A 73 -28.05 -26.29 -8.72
C VAL A 73 -29.49 -26.01 -8.27
N TRP A 74 -29.67 -25.51 -7.05
CA TRP A 74 -31.00 -25.14 -6.54
C TRP A 74 -31.67 -24.08 -7.42
N ASP A 75 -30.93 -23.03 -7.76
CA ASP A 75 -31.43 -21.92 -8.57
C ASP A 75 -31.78 -22.37 -10.00
N VAL A 76 -30.89 -23.10 -10.67
CA VAL A 76 -31.10 -23.50 -12.07
C VAL A 76 -32.21 -24.55 -12.21
N VAL A 77 -32.38 -25.45 -11.23
CA VAL A 77 -33.48 -26.42 -11.22
C VAL A 77 -34.82 -25.74 -10.98
N ALA A 78 -34.88 -24.79 -10.05
CA ALA A 78 -36.08 -23.99 -9.80
C ALA A 78 -36.48 -23.17 -11.03
N GLU A 79 -35.53 -22.48 -11.67
CA GLU A 79 -35.81 -21.71 -12.88
C GLU A 79 -36.24 -22.61 -14.03
N ALA A 80 -35.56 -23.75 -14.24
CA ALA A 80 -35.94 -24.70 -15.28
C ALA A 80 -37.37 -25.23 -15.09
N TYR A 81 -37.76 -25.56 -13.85
CA TYR A 81 -39.13 -25.94 -13.52
C TYR A 81 -40.13 -24.82 -13.85
N ASN A 82 -39.81 -23.58 -13.49
CA ASN A 82 -40.67 -22.42 -13.78
C ASN A 82 -40.80 -22.12 -15.27
N VAL A 83 -39.73 -22.28 -16.05
CA VAL A 83 -39.76 -22.23 -17.53
C VAL A 83 -40.72 -23.30 -18.07
N GLY A 84 -40.60 -24.53 -17.56
CA GLY A 84 -41.50 -25.63 -17.90
C GLY A 84 -42.96 -25.35 -17.61
N ALA A 85 -43.24 -24.85 -16.40
CA ALA A 85 -44.58 -24.48 -15.97
C ALA A 85 -45.18 -23.37 -16.84
N ARG A 86 -44.42 -22.32 -17.15
CA ARG A 86 -44.86 -21.24 -18.06
C ARG A 86 -45.17 -21.78 -19.46
N ALA A 87 -44.33 -22.67 -19.98
CA ALA A 87 -44.56 -23.29 -21.28
C ALA A 87 -45.84 -24.16 -21.28
N GLY A 88 -46.11 -24.90 -20.19
CA GLY A 88 -47.37 -25.63 -20.00
C GLY A 88 -48.58 -24.71 -20.00
N LEU A 89 -48.56 -23.64 -19.21
CA LEU A 89 -49.64 -22.63 -19.20
C LEU A 89 -49.87 -22.01 -20.59
N ALA A 90 -48.79 -21.72 -21.32
CA ALA A 90 -48.89 -21.16 -22.67
C ALA A 90 -49.52 -22.12 -23.69
N GLU A 91 -49.44 -23.44 -23.49
CA GLU A 91 -50.14 -24.43 -24.33
C GLU A 91 -51.64 -24.51 -24.03
N LEU A 92 -52.03 -24.17 -22.80
CA LEU A 92 -53.42 -24.15 -22.36
C LEU A 92 -54.17 -22.90 -22.84
N GLY A 93 -53.57 -22.04 -23.67
CA GLY A 93 -54.18 -20.78 -24.15
C GLY A 93 -55.46 -20.93 -24.98
N THR A 94 -55.96 -22.16 -25.17
CA THR A 94 -57.30 -22.46 -25.69
C THR A 94 -58.37 -22.56 -24.59
N LEU A 95 -57.98 -22.61 -23.32
CA LEU A 95 -58.88 -22.56 -22.15
C LEU A 95 -59.30 -21.11 -21.83
N GLY A 96 -60.43 -20.95 -21.14
CA GLY A 96 -60.89 -19.62 -20.72
C GLY A 96 -59.95 -18.94 -19.71
N ASP A 97 -59.85 -17.61 -19.77
CA ASP A 97 -58.92 -16.79 -18.96
C ASP A 97 -58.99 -17.07 -17.44
N ASP A 98 -60.19 -17.34 -16.91
CA ASP A 98 -60.40 -17.65 -15.48
C ASP A 98 -59.78 -19.00 -15.07
N GLU A 99 -59.77 -19.98 -15.96
CA GLU A 99 -59.22 -21.31 -15.71
C GLU A 99 -57.69 -21.30 -15.79
N VAL A 100 -57.14 -20.58 -16.77
CA VAL A 100 -55.70 -20.32 -16.87
C VAL A 100 -55.21 -19.59 -15.61
N ARG A 101 -55.96 -18.61 -15.09
CA ARG A 101 -55.62 -17.91 -13.84
C ARG A 101 -55.60 -18.85 -12.64
N ARG A 102 -56.63 -19.69 -12.45
CA ARG A 102 -56.66 -20.69 -11.37
C ARG A 102 -55.49 -21.67 -11.45
N ILE A 103 -55.19 -22.17 -12.64
CA ILE A 103 -54.06 -23.08 -12.85
C ILE A 103 -52.75 -22.34 -12.59
N ALA A 104 -52.58 -21.09 -13.00
CA ALA A 104 -51.40 -20.29 -12.70
C ALA A 104 -51.19 -20.09 -11.18
N GLU A 105 -52.28 -19.85 -10.44
CA GLU A 105 -52.30 -19.67 -8.98
C GLU A 105 -52.02 -20.96 -8.19
N THR A 106 -52.10 -22.14 -8.83
CA THR A 106 -51.63 -23.38 -8.17
C THR A 106 -50.14 -23.26 -7.85
N THR A 107 -49.83 -23.38 -6.56
CA THR A 107 -48.48 -23.25 -6.03
C THR A 107 -47.55 -24.26 -6.73
N PRO A 108 -46.33 -23.85 -7.14
CA PRO A 108 -45.33 -24.80 -7.63
C PRO A 108 -45.22 -25.99 -6.68
N ALA A 109 -45.04 -27.20 -7.20
CA ALA A 109 -44.78 -28.36 -6.37
C ALA A 109 -43.39 -28.22 -5.74
N THR A 110 -43.27 -27.47 -4.64
CA THR A 110 -42.01 -27.17 -3.94
C THR A 110 -41.24 -28.47 -3.68
N ARG A 111 -41.95 -29.52 -3.25
CA ARG A 111 -41.38 -30.86 -3.02
C ARG A 111 -40.75 -31.51 -4.27
N ALA A 112 -41.28 -31.23 -5.46
CA ALA A 112 -40.74 -31.78 -6.71
C ALA A 112 -39.45 -31.06 -7.10
N VAL A 113 -39.43 -29.73 -6.98
CA VAL A 113 -38.22 -28.91 -7.19
C VAL A 113 -37.15 -29.31 -6.18
N ASP A 114 -37.48 -29.40 -4.89
CA ASP A 114 -36.54 -29.75 -3.83
C ASP A 114 -35.90 -31.12 -4.06
N ARG A 115 -36.72 -32.11 -4.42
CA ARG A 115 -36.24 -33.46 -4.72
C ARG A 115 -35.32 -33.47 -5.94
N LEU A 116 -35.68 -32.80 -7.03
CA LEU A 116 -34.87 -32.76 -8.24
C LEU A 116 -33.54 -32.01 -8.04
N ALA A 117 -33.56 -30.93 -7.26
CA ALA A 117 -32.37 -30.19 -6.89
C ALA A 117 -31.45 -31.06 -6.04
N GLN A 118 -31.97 -31.67 -4.96
CA GLN A 118 -31.20 -32.56 -4.10
C GLN A 118 -30.63 -33.77 -4.86
N GLU A 119 -31.44 -34.44 -5.69
CA GLU A 119 -30.96 -35.55 -6.54
C GLU A 119 -29.81 -35.11 -7.46
N THR A 120 -29.84 -33.86 -7.93
CA THR A 120 -28.78 -33.31 -8.79
C THR A 120 -27.53 -32.97 -7.99
N VAL A 121 -27.67 -32.34 -6.82
CA VAL A 121 -26.56 -32.06 -5.90
C VAL A 121 -25.86 -33.36 -5.51
N ASP A 122 -26.62 -34.38 -5.11
CA ASP A 122 -26.08 -35.69 -4.74
C ASP A 122 -25.31 -36.33 -5.91
N LEU A 123 -25.88 -36.28 -7.13
CA LEU A 123 -25.28 -36.86 -8.34
C LEU A 123 -23.94 -36.22 -8.69
N VAL A 124 -23.81 -34.90 -8.53
CA VAL A 124 -22.59 -34.17 -8.88
C VAL A 124 -21.56 -34.23 -7.74
N THR A 125 -22.00 -34.14 -6.48
CA THR A 125 -21.12 -34.23 -5.30
C THR A 125 -20.57 -35.64 -5.05
N GLU A 126 -21.30 -36.71 -5.44
CA GLU A 126 -20.77 -38.08 -5.41
C GLU A 126 -19.45 -38.20 -6.19
N THR A 127 -19.27 -37.38 -7.22
CA THR A 127 -18.05 -37.39 -8.04
C THR A 127 -16.85 -36.73 -7.35
N HIS A 128 -17.06 -35.91 -6.33
CA HIS A 128 -16.01 -35.09 -5.69
C HIS A 128 -14.93 -35.93 -5.01
N ARG A 129 -15.30 -37.05 -4.40
CA ARG A 129 -14.33 -38.01 -3.83
C ARG A 129 -13.40 -38.57 -4.92
N GLY A 130 -13.95 -38.81 -6.12
CA GLY A 130 -13.18 -39.24 -7.28
C GLY A 130 -12.19 -38.17 -7.76
N ILE A 131 -12.56 -36.90 -7.68
CA ILE A 131 -11.66 -35.78 -8.06
C ILE A 131 -10.37 -35.83 -7.24
N LEU A 132 -10.49 -35.84 -5.90
CA LEU A 132 -9.33 -35.85 -4.98
C LEU A 132 -8.43 -37.06 -5.23
N ARG A 133 -9.02 -38.24 -5.36
CA ARG A 133 -8.29 -39.47 -5.67
C ARG A 133 -7.57 -39.37 -7.01
N GLY A 134 -8.21 -38.77 -8.02
CA GLY A 134 -7.64 -38.59 -9.35
C GLY A 134 -6.42 -37.67 -9.37
N VAL A 135 -6.49 -36.59 -8.61
CA VAL A 135 -5.37 -35.66 -8.42
C VAL A 135 -4.20 -36.39 -7.79
N GLU A 136 -4.44 -37.14 -6.71
CA GLU A 136 -3.40 -37.89 -5.98
C GLU A 136 -2.78 -39.02 -6.83
N ASP A 137 -3.62 -39.82 -7.51
CA ASP A 137 -3.20 -40.92 -8.37
C ASP A 137 -2.44 -40.40 -9.60
N GLY A 138 -2.92 -39.32 -10.20
CA GLY A 138 -2.27 -38.68 -11.34
C GLY A 138 -0.90 -38.08 -10.97
N TYR A 139 -0.81 -37.43 -9.82
CA TYR A 139 0.44 -36.89 -9.29
C TYR A 139 1.47 -38.00 -9.01
N ARG A 140 1.07 -39.08 -8.33
CA ARG A 140 1.92 -40.26 -8.11
C ARG A 140 2.39 -40.90 -9.41
N GLN A 141 1.49 -41.00 -10.38
CA GLN A 141 1.82 -41.56 -11.68
C GLN A 141 2.87 -40.72 -12.41
N VAL A 142 2.74 -39.38 -12.36
CA VAL A 142 3.74 -38.49 -12.97
C VAL A 142 5.10 -38.69 -12.29
N ILE A 143 5.16 -38.74 -10.95
CA ILE A 143 6.41 -39.00 -10.22
C ILE A 143 7.04 -40.33 -10.65
N ALA A 144 6.24 -41.40 -10.73
CA ALA A 144 6.72 -42.73 -11.14
C ALA A 144 7.28 -42.73 -12.58
N GLU A 145 6.58 -42.11 -13.52
CA GLU A 145 7.01 -42.03 -14.93
C GLU A 145 8.30 -41.22 -15.09
N VAL A 146 8.40 -40.06 -14.42
CA VAL A 146 9.58 -39.19 -14.45
C VAL A 146 10.80 -39.84 -13.79
N SER A 147 10.59 -40.65 -12.75
CA SER A 147 11.67 -41.35 -12.06
C SER A 147 12.23 -42.52 -12.87
N ALA A 148 11.38 -43.23 -13.62
CA ALA A 148 11.78 -44.41 -14.38
C ALA A 148 12.45 -44.08 -15.73
N THR A 149 12.00 -43.03 -16.43
CA THR A 149 12.39 -42.78 -17.83
C THR A 149 13.87 -42.43 -18.03
N PRO A 150 14.51 -41.57 -17.20
CA PRO A 150 15.94 -41.25 -17.32
C PRO A 150 16.85 -42.46 -17.05
N LEU A 151 16.42 -43.39 -16.17
CA LEU A 151 17.17 -44.62 -15.87
C LEU A 151 17.24 -45.57 -17.07
N LEU A 152 16.28 -45.46 -17.99
CA LEU A 152 16.21 -46.25 -19.23
C LEU A 152 16.97 -45.60 -20.39
N GLY A 153 17.52 -44.39 -20.21
CA GLY A 153 18.27 -43.66 -21.25
C GLY A 153 17.42 -43.18 -22.43
N ILE A 154 16.09 -43.25 -22.33
CA ILE A 154 15.17 -42.95 -23.44
C ILE A 154 14.98 -41.44 -23.60
N ASP A 155 14.95 -40.67 -22.50
CA ASP A 155 14.69 -39.24 -22.51
C ASP A 155 15.35 -38.52 -21.33
N SER A 156 15.55 -37.20 -21.47
CA SER A 156 15.96 -36.35 -20.35
C SER A 156 14.83 -36.22 -19.31
N ARG A 157 15.17 -35.95 -18.04
CA ARG A 157 14.17 -35.68 -16.97
C ARG A 157 13.13 -34.64 -17.39
N ARG A 158 13.57 -33.54 -18.01
CA ARG A 158 12.70 -32.47 -18.52
C ARG A 158 11.70 -32.98 -19.57
N GLN A 159 12.15 -33.83 -20.50
CA GLN A 159 11.30 -34.44 -21.51
C GLN A 159 10.33 -35.47 -20.91
N ALA A 160 10.77 -36.25 -19.91
CA ALA A 160 9.92 -37.19 -19.18
C ALA A 160 8.81 -36.47 -18.40
N THR A 161 9.13 -35.37 -17.70
CA THR A 161 8.14 -34.54 -17.02
C THR A 161 7.17 -33.93 -18.01
N GLN A 162 7.67 -33.40 -19.13
CA GLN A 162 6.79 -32.83 -20.14
C GLN A 162 5.80 -33.85 -20.69
N ARG A 163 6.25 -35.07 -21.01
CA ARG A 163 5.34 -36.13 -21.47
C ARG A 163 4.38 -36.60 -20.38
N ALA A 164 4.83 -36.67 -19.13
CA ALA A 164 3.98 -37.06 -18.01
C ALA A 164 2.91 -35.99 -17.77
N MET A 165 3.25 -34.70 -17.86
CA MET A 165 2.31 -33.58 -17.79
C MET A 165 1.35 -33.56 -18.98
N GLU A 166 1.83 -33.78 -20.21
CA GLU A 166 0.98 -33.91 -21.40
C GLU A 166 -0.01 -35.06 -21.25
N ARG A 167 0.45 -36.22 -20.74
CA ARG A 167 -0.42 -37.37 -20.47
C ARG A 167 -1.41 -37.08 -19.35
N PHE A 168 -0.99 -36.39 -18.30
CA PHE A 168 -1.87 -36.00 -17.20
C PHE A 168 -2.95 -35.02 -17.68
N SER A 169 -2.59 -34.00 -18.46
CA SER A 169 -3.54 -33.07 -19.09
C SER A 169 -4.43 -33.73 -20.14
N ASP A 170 -3.91 -34.66 -20.95
CA ASP A 170 -4.70 -35.43 -21.94
C ASP A 170 -5.73 -36.34 -21.28
N ARG A 171 -5.31 -36.97 -20.18
CA ARG A 171 -6.17 -37.82 -19.38
C ARG A 171 -7.14 -36.95 -18.59
N GLY A 172 -6.78 -35.71 -18.25
CA GLY A 172 -7.54 -34.85 -17.34
C GLY A 172 -7.78 -35.54 -16.01
N LEU A 173 -8.67 -34.96 -15.19
CA LEU A 173 -9.19 -35.64 -14.00
C LEU A 173 -10.34 -36.58 -14.39
N ARG A 174 -10.02 -37.61 -15.20
CA ARG A 174 -10.95 -38.66 -15.65
C ARG A 174 -11.14 -39.77 -14.62
N THR A 175 -11.38 -39.39 -13.38
CA THR A 175 -11.48 -40.34 -12.27
C THR A 175 -12.89 -40.87 -12.04
N PHE A 176 -13.89 -40.22 -12.65
CA PHE A 176 -15.27 -40.68 -12.57
C PHE A 176 -15.52 -41.75 -13.63
N VAL A 177 -15.99 -42.92 -13.18
CA VAL A 177 -16.43 -44.02 -14.03
C VAL A 177 -17.92 -44.22 -13.82
N ASP A 178 -18.71 -44.12 -14.88
CA ASP A 178 -20.14 -44.35 -14.78
C ASP A 178 -20.50 -45.83 -14.57
N LYS A 179 -21.78 -46.12 -14.30
CA LYS A 179 -22.29 -47.50 -14.14
C LYS A 179 -22.02 -48.40 -15.35
N SER A 180 -21.75 -47.82 -16.52
CA SER A 180 -21.42 -48.52 -17.75
C SER A 180 -19.91 -48.67 -17.99
N GLY A 181 -19.06 -48.30 -17.02
CA GLY A 181 -17.61 -48.44 -17.10
C GLY A 181 -16.90 -47.34 -17.90
N ARG A 182 -17.60 -46.27 -18.30
CA ARG A 182 -17.02 -45.18 -19.11
C ARG A 182 -16.37 -44.14 -18.20
N ALA A 183 -15.14 -43.75 -18.52
CA ALA A 183 -14.42 -42.68 -17.81
C ALA A 183 -14.79 -41.29 -18.36
N TRP A 184 -15.25 -40.40 -17.49
CA TRP A 184 -15.67 -39.03 -17.84
C TRP A 184 -14.71 -37.98 -17.30
N GLN A 185 -14.55 -36.89 -18.06
CA GLN A 185 -13.97 -35.66 -17.51
C GLN A 185 -14.99 -35.01 -16.57
N MET A 186 -14.53 -34.45 -15.45
CA MET A 186 -15.41 -33.87 -14.42
C MET A 186 -16.33 -32.78 -14.99
N THR A 187 -15.81 -31.88 -15.82
CA THR A 187 -16.55 -30.81 -16.52
C THR A 187 -17.66 -31.36 -17.42
N SER A 188 -17.32 -32.36 -18.23
CA SER A 188 -18.27 -32.98 -19.17
C SER A 188 -19.36 -33.78 -18.44
N TYR A 189 -19.03 -34.42 -17.32
CA TYR A 189 -20.01 -35.14 -16.52
C TYR A 189 -20.95 -34.19 -15.80
N ALA A 190 -20.42 -33.16 -15.13
CA ALA A 190 -21.23 -32.18 -14.43
C ALA A 190 -22.19 -31.46 -15.39
N GLU A 191 -21.71 -31.00 -16.55
CA GLU A 191 -22.58 -30.42 -17.58
C GLU A 191 -23.67 -31.40 -18.01
N MET A 192 -23.32 -32.65 -18.31
CA MET A 192 -24.27 -33.67 -18.74
C MET A 192 -25.33 -33.96 -17.67
N ALA A 193 -24.91 -34.14 -16.42
CA ALA A 193 -25.75 -34.41 -15.27
C ALA A 193 -26.72 -33.24 -15.03
N THR A 194 -26.19 -32.03 -14.87
CA THR A 194 -26.98 -30.82 -14.62
C THR A 194 -27.94 -30.56 -15.79
N ARG A 195 -27.48 -30.60 -17.04
CA ARG A 195 -28.34 -30.39 -18.24
C ARG A 195 -29.48 -31.40 -18.31
N THR A 196 -29.23 -32.64 -17.90
CA THR A 196 -30.26 -33.68 -17.83
C THR A 196 -31.26 -33.36 -16.72
N SER A 197 -30.80 -32.93 -15.55
CA SER A 197 -31.65 -32.54 -14.43
C SER A 197 -32.51 -31.32 -14.72
N VAL A 198 -31.95 -30.23 -15.27
CA VAL A 198 -32.76 -29.05 -15.66
C VAL A 198 -33.76 -29.39 -16.75
N GLY A 199 -33.39 -30.23 -17.73
CA GLY A 199 -34.34 -30.74 -18.72
C GLY A 199 -35.50 -31.52 -18.08
N ARG A 200 -35.21 -32.38 -17.09
CA ARG A 200 -36.25 -33.11 -16.34
C ARG A 200 -37.13 -32.17 -15.53
N ALA A 201 -36.54 -31.17 -14.86
CA ALA A 201 -37.28 -30.18 -14.08
C ALA A 201 -38.25 -29.38 -14.94
N ALA A 202 -37.82 -28.93 -16.13
CA ALA A 202 -38.68 -28.26 -17.08
C ALA A 202 -39.83 -29.16 -17.55
N VAL A 203 -39.55 -30.42 -17.85
CA VAL A 203 -40.60 -31.37 -18.25
C VAL A 203 -41.57 -31.65 -17.11
N GLU A 204 -41.10 -31.77 -15.87
CA GLU A 204 -42.00 -31.97 -14.71
C GLU A 204 -42.89 -30.75 -14.46
N GLY A 205 -42.34 -29.54 -14.49
CA GLY A 205 -43.12 -28.31 -14.32
C GLY A 205 -44.19 -28.14 -15.42
N HIS A 206 -43.88 -28.58 -16.65
CA HIS A 206 -44.85 -28.64 -17.74
C HIS A 206 -45.98 -29.63 -17.47
N ILE A 207 -45.62 -30.87 -17.13
CA ILE A 207 -46.56 -31.95 -16.84
C ILE A 207 -47.50 -31.57 -15.69
N ASP A 208 -46.99 -30.91 -14.65
CA ASP A 208 -47.81 -30.50 -13.51
C ASP A 208 -48.91 -29.50 -13.91
N ARG A 209 -48.63 -28.59 -14.84
CA ARG A 209 -49.65 -27.68 -15.39
C ARG A 209 -50.65 -28.40 -16.27
N LEU A 210 -50.21 -29.37 -17.07
CA LEU A 210 -51.12 -30.21 -17.86
C LEU A 210 -52.05 -31.05 -16.98
N ARG A 211 -51.50 -31.68 -15.91
CA ARG A 211 -52.30 -32.42 -14.91
C ARG A 211 -53.31 -31.52 -14.22
N ALA A 212 -52.90 -30.30 -13.82
CA ALA A 212 -53.78 -29.33 -13.19
C ALA A 212 -54.92 -28.88 -14.12
N ALA A 213 -54.70 -28.91 -15.43
CA ALA A 213 -55.72 -28.67 -16.46
C ALA A 213 -56.56 -29.92 -16.81
N GLY A 214 -56.35 -31.05 -16.14
CA GLY A 214 -57.04 -32.31 -16.45
C GLY A 214 -56.55 -33.02 -17.71
N LEU A 215 -55.46 -32.56 -18.34
CA LEU A 215 -54.88 -33.19 -19.52
C LEU A 215 -53.93 -34.32 -19.12
N GLY A 216 -54.25 -35.53 -19.55
CA GLY A 216 -53.49 -36.75 -19.23
C GLY A 216 -52.62 -37.28 -20.37
N LEU A 217 -52.68 -36.70 -21.57
CA LEU A 217 -51.99 -37.18 -22.76
C LEU A 217 -51.01 -36.15 -23.31
N VAL A 218 -49.85 -36.62 -23.75
CA VAL A 218 -48.80 -35.81 -24.38
C VAL A 218 -48.37 -36.45 -25.69
N ILE A 219 -47.95 -35.63 -26.64
CA ILE A 219 -47.35 -36.07 -27.89
C ILE A 219 -45.85 -35.75 -27.91
N VAL A 220 -45.06 -36.68 -28.43
CA VAL A 220 -43.61 -36.53 -28.58
C VAL A 220 -43.29 -35.83 -29.89
N SER A 221 -42.43 -34.81 -29.84
CA SER A 221 -41.96 -34.11 -31.03
C SER A 221 -41.20 -35.00 -32.00
N ASN A 222 -41.22 -34.65 -33.28
CA ASN A 222 -40.21 -35.13 -34.23
C ASN A 222 -38.95 -34.27 -34.10
N ALA A 223 -37.78 -34.86 -33.81
CA ALA A 223 -36.53 -34.12 -33.64
C ALA A 223 -35.48 -34.58 -34.66
N PRO A 224 -34.79 -33.66 -35.37
CA PRO A 224 -33.83 -34.05 -36.39
C PRO A 224 -32.62 -34.81 -35.81
N HIS A 225 -32.10 -35.77 -36.58
CA HIS A 225 -30.98 -36.64 -36.23
C HIS A 225 -31.23 -37.44 -34.94
N GLU A 226 -32.39 -38.06 -34.87
CA GLU A 226 -32.87 -38.78 -33.69
C GLU A 226 -31.96 -39.96 -33.34
N CYS A 227 -31.82 -40.22 -32.04
CA CYS A 227 -31.07 -41.39 -31.62
C CYS A 227 -31.94 -42.67 -31.75
N PRO A 228 -31.31 -43.85 -31.89
CA PRO A 228 -32.03 -45.12 -31.97
C PRO A 228 -32.92 -45.43 -30.75
N VAL A 229 -32.61 -44.84 -29.58
CA VAL A 229 -33.35 -45.07 -28.33
C VAL A 229 -34.65 -44.25 -28.28
N CYS A 230 -34.65 -43.05 -28.86
CA CYS A 230 -35.81 -42.15 -28.85
C CYS A 230 -36.74 -42.38 -30.04
N ARG A 231 -36.20 -42.84 -31.18
CA ARG A 231 -36.95 -43.10 -32.41
C ARG A 231 -38.30 -43.81 -32.21
N PRO A 232 -38.42 -44.88 -31.38
CA PRO A 232 -39.70 -45.59 -31.21
C PRO A 232 -40.85 -44.73 -30.65
N TYR A 233 -40.53 -43.60 -30.04
CA TYR A 233 -41.50 -42.73 -29.37
C TYR A 233 -41.87 -41.49 -30.20
N GLU A 234 -41.17 -41.19 -31.29
CA GLU A 234 -41.43 -39.99 -32.10
C GLU A 234 -42.84 -39.98 -32.70
N GLY A 235 -43.53 -38.84 -32.57
CA GLY A 235 -44.91 -38.67 -33.03
C GLY A 235 -45.94 -39.54 -32.29
N LYS A 236 -45.53 -40.33 -31.29
CA LYS A 236 -46.44 -41.16 -30.50
C LYS A 236 -47.07 -40.36 -29.36
N VAL A 237 -48.31 -40.74 -29.03
CA VAL A 237 -49.01 -40.24 -27.85
C VAL A 237 -48.63 -41.11 -26.65
N LEU A 238 -48.24 -40.46 -25.56
CA LEU A 238 -47.92 -41.08 -24.28
C LEU A 238 -48.87 -40.57 -23.21
N SER A 239 -49.21 -41.42 -22.25
CA SER A 239 -49.97 -40.99 -21.07
C SER A 239 -49.05 -40.48 -19.96
N ILE A 240 -49.44 -39.38 -19.31
CA ILE A 240 -48.75 -38.83 -18.14
C ILE A 240 -48.90 -39.79 -16.93
N GLY A 241 -50.03 -40.47 -16.85
CA GLY A 241 -50.32 -41.52 -15.87
C GLY A 241 -51.26 -42.57 -16.48
N GLY A 242 -51.24 -43.78 -15.92
CA GLY A 242 -51.99 -44.92 -16.46
C GLY A 242 -51.09 -46.13 -16.74
N PRO A 243 -51.59 -47.13 -17.48
CA PRO A 243 -50.86 -48.37 -17.71
C PRO A 243 -49.62 -48.15 -18.58
N ASP A 244 -48.56 -48.89 -18.28
CA ASP A 244 -47.25 -48.78 -18.94
C ASP A 244 -47.21 -49.37 -20.36
N GLY A 245 -48.21 -50.16 -20.73
CA GLY A 245 -48.34 -50.81 -22.04
C GLY A 245 -49.13 -49.98 -23.04
N PRO A 246 -49.03 -50.30 -24.35
CA PRO A 246 -49.90 -49.73 -25.36
C PRO A 246 -51.37 -50.01 -25.04
N HIS A 247 -52.22 -49.00 -25.19
CA HIS A 247 -53.65 -49.11 -24.94
C HIS A 247 -54.43 -48.04 -25.71
N GLU A 248 -55.71 -48.30 -25.96
CA GLU A 248 -56.64 -47.34 -26.54
C GLU A 248 -57.40 -46.62 -25.44
N VAL A 249 -57.56 -45.30 -25.57
CA VAL A 249 -58.38 -44.48 -24.66
C VAL A 249 -59.37 -43.68 -25.49
N ASP A 250 -60.65 -43.76 -25.14
CA ASP A 250 -61.68 -42.88 -25.68
C ASP A 250 -61.67 -41.58 -24.88
N VAL A 251 -61.32 -40.47 -25.54
CA VAL A 251 -61.18 -39.13 -24.94
C VAL A 251 -62.16 -38.18 -25.62
N GLU A 252 -62.74 -37.25 -24.87
CA GLU A 252 -63.61 -36.22 -25.43
C GLU A 252 -62.83 -35.29 -26.38
N HIS A 253 -63.46 -34.91 -27.49
CA HIS A 253 -62.89 -34.02 -28.48
C HIS A 253 -62.69 -32.64 -27.88
N ALA A 254 -61.49 -32.07 -28.00
CA ALA A 254 -61.11 -30.85 -27.29
C ALA A 254 -61.89 -29.59 -27.68
N LEU A 255 -62.65 -29.62 -28.79
CA LEU A 255 -63.49 -28.50 -29.27
C LEU A 255 -64.96 -28.87 -29.52
N ASP A 256 -65.32 -30.17 -29.48
CA ASP A 256 -66.67 -30.63 -29.84
C ASP A 256 -67.25 -31.40 -28.64
N ASP A 257 -67.99 -30.70 -27.78
CA ASP A 257 -68.60 -31.28 -26.57
C ASP A 257 -69.48 -32.49 -26.93
N GLY A 258 -69.31 -33.60 -26.20
CA GLY A 258 -70.07 -34.84 -26.37
C GLY A 258 -69.61 -35.74 -27.53
N ARG A 259 -68.58 -35.36 -28.27
CA ARG A 259 -67.94 -36.22 -29.28
C ARG A 259 -66.70 -36.89 -28.69
N THR A 260 -66.66 -38.23 -28.71
CA THR A 260 -65.45 -38.97 -28.32
C THR A 260 -64.56 -39.30 -29.51
N VAL A 261 -63.25 -39.25 -29.29
CA VAL A 261 -62.21 -39.65 -30.23
C VAL A 261 -61.39 -40.76 -29.59
N ARG A 262 -61.18 -41.84 -30.35
CA ARG A 262 -60.30 -42.92 -29.93
C ARG A 262 -58.84 -42.54 -30.19
N VAL A 263 -58.01 -42.66 -29.16
CA VAL A 263 -56.59 -42.31 -29.21
C VAL A 263 -55.74 -43.53 -28.88
N ASP A 264 -54.78 -43.83 -29.75
CA ASP A 264 -53.79 -44.88 -29.54
C ASP A 264 -52.65 -44.36 -28.67
N VAL A 265 -52.56 -44.85 -27.44
CA VAL A 265 -51.51 -44.49 -26.48
C VAL A 265 -50.41 -45.55 -26.53
N ALA A 266 -49.17 -45.16 -26.83
CA ALA A 266 -48.03 -46.08 -26.94
C ALA A 266 -47.52 -46.61 -25.58
N GLY A 267 -47.92 -45.97 -24.49
CA GLY A 267 -47.60 -46.34 -23.12
C GLY A 267 -47.49 -45.12 -22.20
N SER A 268 -47.07 -45.33 -20.96
CA SER A 268 -46.83 -44.24 -20.01
C SER A 268 -45.50 -43.54 -20.29
N LEU A 269 -45.43 -42.24 -20.00
CA LEU A 269 -44.20 -41.46 -20.11
C LEU A 269 -43.09 -42.02 -19.20
N ASN A 270 -43.46 -42.52 -18.02
CA ASN A 270 -42.52 -43.13 -17.09
C ASN A 270 -41.94 -44.44 -17.64
N ALA A 271 -42.76 -45.28 -18.28
CA ALA A 271 -42.28 -46.50 -18.94
C ALA A 271 -41.36 -46.18 -20.13
N ALA A 272 -41.69 -45.16 -20.93
CA ALA A 272 -40.82 -44.69 -22.00
C ALA A 272 -39.45 -44.23 -21.46
N ARG A 273 -39.44 -43.43 -20.37
CA ARG A 273 -38.22 -42.99 -19.68
C ARG A 273 -37.40 -44.15 -19.13
N ALA A 274 -38.06 -45.15 -18.52
CA ALA A 274 -37.39 -46.35 -18.01
C ALA A 274 -36.71 -47.16 -19.13
N ARG A 275 -37.24 -47.10 -20.35
CA ARG A 275 -36.66 -47.69 -21.57
C ARG A 275 -35.66 -46.79 -22.30
N GLY A 276 -35.35 -45.60 -21.76
CA GLY A 276 -34.30 -44.72 -22.28
C GLY A 276 -34.79 -43.48 -23.06
N PHE A 277 -36.10 -43.23 -23.15
CA PHE A 277 -36.59 -41.95 -23.66
C PHE A 277 -36.13 -40.79 -22.76
N GLN A 278 -35.86 -39.61 -23.34
CA GLN A 278 -35.26 -38.47 -22.62
C GLN A 278 -33.93 -38.78 -21.92
N HIS A 279 -33.10 -39.63 -22.54
CA HIS A 279 -31.72 -39.87 -22.09
C HIS A 279 -30.84 -38.59 -22.16
N PRO A 280 -29.63 -38.59 -21.56
CA PRO A 280 -28.72 -37.46 -21.68
C PRO A 280 -28.43 -37.08 -23.14
N ASN A 281 -28.49 -35.78 -23.45
CA ASN A 281 -28.40 -35.18 -24.80
C ASN A 281 -29.59 -35.45 -25.74
N CYS A 282 -30.70 -35.97 -25.25
CA CYS A 282 -31.96 -36.02 -25.99
C CYS A 282 -32.48 -34.60 -26.29
N ARG A 283 -33.04 -34.41 -27.49
CA ARG A 283 -33.66 -33.16 -27.96
C ARG A 283 -35.18 -33.26 -28.14
N HIS A 284 -35.79 -34.38 -27.80
CA HIS A 284 -37.23 -34.53 -27.92
C HIS A 284 -37.95 -33.64 -26.91
N SER A 285 -38.89 -32.83 -27.41
CA SER A 285 -39.86 -32.12 -26.59
C SER A 285 -41.14 -32.93 -26.44
N ILE A 286 -41.92 -32.58 -25.42
CA ILE A 286 -43.29 -33.06 -25.27
C ILE A 286 -44.24 -31.86 -25.32
N ALA A 287 -45.43 -32.10 -25.85
CA ALA A 287 -46.52 -31.13 -25.94
C ALA A 287 -47.83 -31.77 -25.47
N ALA A 288 -48.79 -30.96 -25.04
CA ALA A 288 -50.14 -31.43 -24.77
C ALA A 288 -50.77 -32.09 -26.02
N TYR A 289 -51.40 -33.26 -25.83
CA TYR A 289 -52.21 -33.89 -26.87
C TYR A 289 -53.68 -33.57 -26.63
N LEU A 290 -54.25 -32.72 -27.50
CA LEU A 290 -55.66 -32.35 -27.51
C LEU A 290 -56.39 -33.24 -28.53
N ALA A 291 -57.26 -34.12 -28.03
CA ALA A 291 -57.97 -35.09 -28.86
C ALA A 291 -58.79 -34.39 -29.96
N GLY A 292 -58.56 -34.79 -31.22
CA GLY A 292 -59.22 -34.21 -32.40
C GLY A 292 -58.63 -32.89 -32.93
N VAL A 293 -57.75 -32.24 -32.17
CA VAL A 293 -57.08 -30.99 -32.57
C VAL A 293 -55.61 -31.23 -32.91
N THR A 294 -54.88 -31.93 -32.02
CA THR A 294 -53.46 -32.20 -32.19
C THR A 294 -53.26 -33.23 -33.31
N ARG A 295 -52.53 -32.85 -34.36
CA ARG A 295 -52.11 -33.75 -35.42
C ARG A 295 -50.72 -34.30 -35.12
N ALA A 296 -50.53 -35.60 -35.34
CA ALA A 296 -49.20 -36.17 -35.29
C ALA A 296 -48.34 -35.60 -36.45
N PRO A 297 -47.03 -35.43 -36.25
CA PRO A 297 -46.13 -35.03 -37.33
C PRO A 297 -46.24 -36.01 -38.50
N GLU A 298 -46.54 -35.54 -39.71
CA GLU A 298 -46.73 -36.38 -40.91
C GLU A 298 -45.42 -37.03 -41.40
N ASP A 299 -44.26 -36.40 -41.10
CA ASP A 299 -42.94 -36.75 -41.64
C ASP A 299 -41.96 -37.24 -40.55
N ALA A 300 -42.31 -38.25 -39.75
CA ALA A 300 -41.31 -38.96 -38.93
C ALA A 300 -40.41 -39.81 -39.85
N SER A 301 -39.56 -39.17 -40.64
CA SER A 301 -38.58 -39.86 -41.48
C SER A 301 -37.42 -40.34 -40.61
N GLU A 302 -37.09 -41.63 -40.68
CA GLU A 302 -35.87 -42.14 -40.05
C GLU A 302 -34.65 -41.49 -40.70
N ASP A 303 -33.80 -40.81 -39.92
CA ASP A 303 -32.50 -40.27 -40.36
C ASP A 303 -31.32 -40.88 -39.59
N PRO A 304 -31.01 -42.19 -39.79
CA PRO A 304 -29.85 -42.82 -39.15
C PRO A 304 -28.53 -42.16 -39.53
N ASP A 305 -28.41 -41.72 -40.78
CA ASP A 305 -27.18 -41.15 -41.34
C ASP A 305 -26.83 -39.81 -40.67
N GLY A 306 -27.84 -38.97 -40.40
CA GLY A 306 -27.66 -37.70 -39.69
C GLY A 306 -27.24 -37.86 -38.23
N TYR A 307 -27.72 -38.91 -37.54
CA TYR A 307 -27.24 -39.24 -36.19
C TYR A 307 -25.75 -39.63 -36.23
N GLU A 308 -25.34 -40.52 -37.14
CA GLU A 308 -23.94 -40.91 -37.29
C GLU A 308 -23.04 -39.73 -37.67
N ALA A 309 -23.50 -38.88 -38.58
CA ALA A 309 -22.80 -37.66 -39.00
C ALA A 309 -22.62 -36.71 -37.81
N THR A 310 -23.65 -36.54 -36.97
CA THR A 310 -23.56 -35.78 -35.72
C THR A 310 -22.52 -36.38 -34.76
N GLN A 311 -22.49 -37.71 -34.59
CA GLN A 311 -21.51 -38.38 -33.72
C GLN A 311 -20.07 -38.22 -34.23
N LYS A 312 -19.86 -38.29 -35.56
CA LYS A 312 -18.56 -38.00 -36.20
C LYS A 312 -18.14 -36.56 -35.94
N GLN A 313 -19.04 -35.59 -36.09
CA GLN A 313 -18.77 -34.20 -35.75
C GLN A 313 -18.34 -34.04 -34.27
N ARG A 314 -19.06 -34.67 -33.32
CA ARG A 314 -18.68 -34.64 -31.89
C ARG A 314 -17.30 -35.26 -31.65
N ALA A 315 -16.93 -36.32 -32.37
CA ALA A 315 -15.61 -36.94 -32.27
C ALA A 315 -14.48 -36.03 -32.77
N ILE A 316 -14.73 -35.27 -33.84
CA ILE A 316 -13.80 -34.25 -34.36
C ILE A 316 -13.63 -33.12 -33.33
N GLU A 317 -14.72 -32.60 -32.77
CA GLU A 317 -14.65 -31.54 -31.74
C GLU A 317 -13.85 -31.97 -30.50
N ARG A 318 -14.09 -33.18 -29.98
CA ARG A 318 -13.31 -33.75 -28.87
C ARG A 318 -11.83 -33.84 -29.22
N SER A 319 -11.51 -34.19 -30.47
CA SER A 319 -10.12 -34.26 -30.94
C SER A 319 -9.49 -32.86 -31.02
N ILE A 320 -10.22 -31.85 -31.51
CA ILE A 320 -9.76 -30.45 -31.54
C ILE A 320 -9.47 -29.96 -30.12
N ARG A 321 -10.39 -30.16 -29.17
CA ARG A 321 -10.20 -29.79 -27.75
C ARG A 321 -8.96 -30.46 -27.16
N LYS A 322 -8.80 -31.77 -27.38
CA LYS A 322 -7.62 -32.53 -26.94
C LYS A 322 -6.31 -31.88 -27.42
N TRP A 323 -6.19 -31.56 -28.71
CA TRP A 323 -4.96 -30.98 -29.25
C TRP A 323 -4.74 -29.52 -28.85
N LYS A 324 -5.81 -28.75 -28.60
CA LYS A 324 -5.67 -27.40 -28.01
C LYS A 324 -5.19 -27.46 -26.57
N ASN A 325 -5.70 -28.39 -25.76
CA ASN A 325 -5.21 -28.61 -24.40
C ASN A 325 -3.71 -28.97 -24.41
N ARG A 326 -3.27 -29.86 -25.32
CA ARG A 326 -1.85 -30.17 -25.52
C ARG A 326 -1.00 -28.97 -25.91
N ALA A 327 -1.53 -28.07 -26.74
CA ALA A 327 -0.81 -26.86 -27.13
C ALA A 327 -0.67 -25.87 -25.96
N ALA A 328 -1.68 -25.79 -25.09
CA ALA A 328 -1.66 -24.97 -23.88
C ALA A 328 -0.73 -25.54 -22.80
N SER A 329 -0.64 -26.86 -22.66
CA SER A 329 0.23 -27.55 -21.70
C SER A 329 1.65 -27.83 -22.23
N ALA A 330 2.04 -27.27 -23.37
CA ALA A 330 3.35 -27.51 -23.98
C ALA A 330 4.44 -26.67 -23.29
N THR A 331 5.45 -27.30 -22.70
CA THR A 331 6.61 -26.56 -22.12
C THR A 331 7.69 -26.19 -23.13
N THR A 332 7.68 -26.79 -24.33
CA THR A 332 8.64 -26.46 -25.39
C THR A 332 7.97 -25.79 -26.60
N PRO A 333 8.61 -24.82 -27.25
CA PRO A 333 8.11 -24.21 -28.49
C PRO A 333 7.88 -25.23 -29.61
N GLU A 334 8.68 -26.29 -29.69
CA GLU A 334 8.55 -27.38 -30.67
C GLU A 334 7.27 -28.18 -30.45
N ALA A 335 7.01 -28.60 -29.21
CA ALA A 335 5.82 -29.35 -28.85
C ALA A 335 4.55 -28.51 -29.09
N LYS A 336 4.60 -27.22 -28.74
CA LYS A 336 3.50 -26.27 -29.00
C LYS A 336 3.18 -26.19 -30.49
N ARG A 337 4.20 -25.96 -31.34
CA ARG A 337 4.03 -25.91 -32.81
C ARG A 337 3.45 -27.21 -33.38
N ALA A 338 3.92 -28.37 -32.91
CA ALA A 338 3.42 -29.66 -33.34
C ALA A 338 1.95 -29.89 -32.94
N ALA A 339 1.57 -29.50 -31.72
CA ALA A 339 0.18 -29.59 -31.25
C ALA A 339 -0.74 -28.65 -32.04
N GLU A 340 -0.33 -27.40 -32.29
CA GLU A 340 -1.08 -26.46 -33.11
C GLU A 340 -1.26 -26.93 -34.56
N ALA A 341 -0.24 -27.58 -35.15
CA ALA A 341 -0.37 -28.19 -36.47
C ALA A 341 -1.45 -29.28 -36.49
N ARG A 342 -1.56 -30.08 -35.43
CA ARG A 342 -2.64 -31.07 -35.28
C ARG A 342 -4.00 -30.40 -35.09
N VAL A 343 -4.10 -29.30 -34.33
CA VAL A 343 -5.32 -28.49 -34.23
C VAL A 343 -5.79 -28.05 -35.62
N ARG A 344 -4.89 -27.48 -36.43
CA ARG A 344 -5.20 -27.05 -37.81
C ARG A 344 -5.66 -28.22 -38.68
N ALA A 345 -5.02 -29.39 -38.56
CA ALA A 345 -5.42 -30.59 -39.29
C ALA A 345 -6.83 -31.07 -38.91
N TRP A 346 -7.17 -31.12 -37.62
CA TRP A 346 -8.51 -31.50 -37.17
C TRP A 346 -9.58 -30.46 -37.49
N GLN A 347 -9.24 -29.16 -37.45
CA GLN A 347 -10.12 -28.11 -37.96
C GLN A 347 -10.34 -28.22 -39.48
N GLY A 348 -9.33 -28.71 -40.22
CA GLY A 348 -9.48 -29.10 -41.62
C GLY A 348 -10.47 -30.24 -41.81
N ARG A 349 -10.35 -31.31 -41.01
CA ARG A 349 -11.31 -32.42 -41.00
C ARG A 349 -12.72 -31.97 -40.65
N MET A 350 -12.88 -31.05 -39.71
CA MET A 350 -14.18 -30.44 -39.39
C MET A 350 -14.79 -29.74 -40.61
N ARG A 351 -13.99 -28.94 -41.33
CA ARG A 351 -14.46 -28.27 -42.56
C ARG A 351 -14.86 -29.27 -43.65
N GLY A 352 -14.08 -30.34 -43.83
CA GLY A 352 -14.42 -31.42 -44.76
C GLY A 352 -15.74 -32.11 -44.39
N HIS A 353 -15.86 -32.54 -43.13
CA HIS A 353 -17.09 -33.19 -42.63
C HIS A 353 -18.34 -32.32 -42.79
N LEU A 354 -18.23 -31.00 -42.58
CA LEU A 354 -19.35 -30.07 -42.77
C LEU A 354 -19.64 -29.75 -44.24
N ALA A 355 -18.68 -29.93 -45.14
CA ALA A 355 -18.90 -29.83 -46.58
C ALA A 355 -19.65 -31.06 -47.10
N ASP A 356 -19.35 -32.23 -46.55
CA ASP A 356 -20.04 -33.49 -46.86
C ASP A 356 -21.46 -33.57 -46.23
N HIS A 357 -21.69 -32.80 -45.16
CA HIS A 357 -22.94 -32.76 -44.37
C HIS A 357 -23.43 -31.32 -44.12
N PRO A 358 -24.03 -30.65 -45.12
CA PRO A 358 -24.45 -29.23 -45.04
C PRO A 358 -25.53 -28.94 -43.99
N GLU A 359 -26.27 -29.96 -43.54
CA GLU A 359 -27.25 -29.90 -42.46
C GLU A 359 -26.63 -29.67 -41.07
N LEU A 360 -25.33 -29.99 -40.91
CA LEU A 360 -24.64 -29.85 -39.64
C LEU A 360 -24.09 -28.44 -39.45
N ILE A 361 -24.29 -27.90 -38.24
CA ILE A 361 -23.80 -26.55 -37.88
C ILE A 361 -22.51 -26.66 -37.06
N ARG A 362 -21.47 -25.91 -37.47
CA ARG A 362 -20.24 -25.78 -36.69
C ARG A 362 -20.44 -24.90 -35.47
N ARG A 363 -20.15 -25.44 -34.29
CA ARG A 363 -20.13 -24.71 -33.03
C ARG A 363 -18.71 -24.56 -32.52
N ARG A 364 -18.10 -23.39 -32.75
CA ARG A 364 -16.68 -23.13 -32.43
C ARG A 364 -16.41 -23.11 -30.93
N GLU A 365 -17.41 -22.77 -30.14
CA GLU A 365 -17.43 -22.81 -28.69
C GLU A 365 -17.10 -24.22 -28.17
N ARG A 366 -17.68 -25.27 -28.77
CA ARG A 366 -17.44 -26.69 -28.41
C ARG A 366 -16.02 -27.16 -28.71
N GLU A 367 -15.24 -26.36 -29.44
CA GLU A 367 -13.84 -26.66 -29.77
C GLU A 367 -12.86 -26.02 -28.78
N GLN A 368 -13.28 -25.22 -27.80
CA GLN A 368 -12.37 -24.54 -26.88
C GLN A 368 -11.92 -25.43 -25.69
N PRO A 369 -10.71 -25.21 -25.14
CA PRO A 369 -10.31 -25.79 -23.85
C PRO A 369 -11.34 -25.51 -22.76
N GLY A 370 -11.66 -26.51 -21.93
CA GLY A 370 -12.65 -26.37 -20.85
C GLY A 370 -14.11 -26.17 -21.30
N ALA A 371 -14.38 -25.97 -22.60
CA ALA A 371 -15.73 -25.74 -23.08
C ALA A 371 -16.57 -27.02 -23.11
N GLY A 372 -17.83 -26.85 -22.73
CA GLY A 372 -18.86 -27.87 -22.78
C GLY A 372 -19.55 -27.99 -24.15
N ASN A 373 -20.68 -28.69 -24.16
CA ASN A 373 -21.64 -28.70 -25.27
C ASN A 373 -22.40 -27.37 -25.41
N LEU A 374 -22.34 -26.49 -24.43
CA LEU A 374 -22.99 -25.18 -24.47
C LEU A 374 -21.99 -24.04 -24.62
N PRO A 375 -22.40 -22.90 -25.22
CA PRO A 375 -21.62 -21.68 -25.08
C PRO A 375 -21.46 -21.34 -23.60
N SER A 376 -20.37 -20.66 -23.24
CA SER A 376 -20.27 -20.05 -21.92
C SER A 376 -21.12 -18.79 -21.92
N THR A 377 -22.15 -18.80 -21.06
CA THR A 377 -22.97 -17.64 -20.73
C THR A 377 -22.27 -16.75 -19.70
N ALA A 378 -21.28 -17.30 -18.99
CA ALA A 378 -20.43 -16.52 -18.10
C ALA A 378 -19.67 -15.48 -18.95
N PRO A 379 -19.81 -14.18 -18.64
CA PRO A 379 -18.84 -13.21 -19.12
C PRO A 379 -17.47 -13.74 -18.73
N ARG A 380 -16.50 -13.70 -19.66
CA ARG A 380 -15.12 -14.03 -19.31
C ARG A 380 -14.77 -13.25 -18.05
N PRO A 381 -14.33 -13.91 -16.97
CA PRO A 381 -13.98 -13.18 -15.75
C PRO A 381 -12.98 -12.11 -16.13
N SER A 382 -13.18 -10.91 -15.58
CA SER A 382 -12.23 -9.82 -15.80
C SER A 382 -10.83 -10.30 -15.39
N GLN A 383 -9.81 -9.76 -16.04
CA GLN A 383 -8.44 -10.12 -15.69
C GLN A 383 -8.18 -9.90 -14.19
N ASP A 384 -8.74 -8.83 -13.63
CA ASP A 384 -8.76 -8.53 -12.20
C ASP A 384 -9.38 -9.67 -11.36
N ALA A 385 -10.51 -10.24 -11.76
CA ALA A 385 -11.12 -11.38 -11.08
C ALA A 385 -10.28 -12.66 -11.17
N ILE A 386 -9.58 -12.86 -12.29
CA ILE A 386 -8.64 -13.98 -12.48
C ILE A 386 -7.44 -13.83 -11.53
N GLU A 387 -6.85 -12.64 -11.44
CA GLU A 387 -5.72 -12.40 -10.53
C GLU A 387 -6.17 -12.47 -9.06
N ALA A 388 -7.38 -12.02 -8.71
CA ALA A 388 -7.95 -12.20 -7.37
C ALA A 388 -8.18 -13.68 -7.04
N ALA A 389 -8.61 -14.49 -8.01
CA ALA A 389 -8.69 -15.94 -7.86
C ALA A 389 -7.29 -16.57 -7.72
N ARG A 390 -6.29 -16.05 -8.43
CA ARG A 390 -4.90 -16.49 -8.36
C ARG A 390 -4.32 -16.26 -6.95
N VAL A 391 -4.58 -15.11 -6.32
CA VAL A 391 -4.18 -14.85 -4.92
C VAL A 391 -4.86 -15.82 -3.95
N ARG A 392 -6.19 -15.96 -4.04
CA ARG A 392 -6.99 -16.86 -3.17
C ARG A 392 -6.58 -18.32 -3.27
N ALA A 393 -6.36 -18.80 -4.49
CA ALA A 393 -5.98 -20.18 -4.76
C ALA A 393 -4.45 -20.40 -4.75
N GLY A 394 -3.69 -19.32 -4.56
CA GLY A 394 -2.24 -19.30 -4.65
C GLY A 394 -1.57 -19.88 -3.42
N ASP A 395 -0.51 -20.64 -3.64
CA ASP A 395 0.43 -21.09 -2.61
C ASP A 395 1.40 -19.95 -2.21
N GLU A 396 2.39 -20.26 -1.39
CA GLU A 396 3.39 -19.30 -0.91
C GLU A 396 4.24 -18.66 -2.02
N HIS A 397 4.35 -19.31 -3.19
CA HIS A 397 5.13 -18.84 -4.33
C HIS A 397 4.32 -17.99 -5.31
N THR A 398 2.99 -17.99 -5.17
CA THR A 398 2.12 -17.32 -6.14
C THR A 398 2.29 -15.80 -6.13
N LEU A 399 2.46 -15.19 -4.96
CA LEU A 399 2.65 -13.74 -4.84
C LEU A 399 4.02 -13.28 -5.35
N PRO A 400 5.15 -13.94 -5.04
CA PRO A 400 6.46 -13.64 -5.65
C PRO A 400 6.48 -13.61 -7.18
N GLU A 401 5.69 -14.46 -7.85
CA GLU A 401 5.63 -14.51 -9.31
C GLU A 401 4.74 -13.43 -9.94
N MET A 402 3.86 -12.82 -9.16
CA MET A 402 2.93 -11.79 -9.66
C MET A 402 3.65 -10.45 -9.74
N GLY A 403 3.60 -9.78 -10.90
CA GLY A 403 4.05 -8.39 -11.00
C GLY A 403 3.14 -7.45 -10.20
N ASP A 404 3.62 -6.24 -9.89
CA ASP A 404 2.87 -5.27 -9.08
C ASP A 404 1.54 -4.87 -9.73
N GLU A 405 1.49 -4.82 -11.06
CA GLU A 405 0.26 -4.60 -11.82
C GLU A 405 -0.76 -5.73 -11.60
N GLN A 406 -0.30 -6.98 -11.50
CA GLN A 406 -1.16 -8.14 -11.24
C GLN A 406 -1.64 -8.19 -9.80
N LEU A 407 -0.80 -7.83 -8.84
CA LEU A 407 -1.19 -7.69 -7.43
C LEU A 407 -2.23 -6.57 -7.26
N GLY A 408 -2.02 -5.42 -7.91
CA GLY A 408 -3.00 -4.34 -7.95
C GLY A 408 -4.31 -4.72 -8.65
N ALA A 409 -4.24 -5.50 -9.73
CA ALA A 409 -5.41 -6.05 -10.40
C ALA A 409 -6.18 -7.06 -9.52
N ALA A 410 -5.49 -7.83 -8.67
CA ALA A 410 -6.12 -8.77 -7.76
C ALA A 410 -6.91 -8.08 -6.63
N ILE A 411 -6.48 -6.89 -6.18
CA ILE A 411 -7.15 -6.14 -5.11
C ILE A 411 -8.43 -5.45 -5.63
N ARG A 412 -8.39 -4.91 -6.84
CA ARG A 412 -9.45 -4.08 -7.45
C ARG A 412 -10.89 -4.63 -7.34
N PRO A 413 -11.14 -5.93 -7.53
CA PRO A 413 -12.49 -6.48 -7.45
C PRO A 413 -13.11 -6.47 -6.05
N GLY A 414 -12.32 -6.28 -4.98
CA GLY A 414 -12.81 -6.29 -3.59
C GLY A 414 -13.32 -7.64 -3.09
N VAL A 415 -12.92 -8.74 -3.75
CA VAL A 415 -13.37 -10.11 -3.44
C VAL A 415 -12.38 -10.91 -2.57
N LEU A 416 -11.24 -10.31 -2.24
CA LEU A 416 -10.20 -10.89 -1.39
C LEU A 416 -10.58 -10.70 0.09
N ASP A 417 -10.33 -11.72 0.91
CA ASP A 417 -10.52 -11.60 2.34
C ASP A 417 -9.33 -10.91 3.02
N GLN A 418 -9.44 -10.62 4.32
CA GLN A 418 -8.37 -9.93 5.06
C GLN A 418 -7.06 -10.73 5.03
N ARG A 419 -7.14 -12.06 5.07
CA ARG A 419 -5.96 -12.93 5.05
C ARG A 419 -5.24 -12.85 3.71
N ASP A 420 -5.97 -12.81 2.61
CA ASP A 420 -5.40 -12.63 1.26
C ASP A 420 -4.73 -11.26 1.12
N LEU A 421 -5.37 -10.21 1.62
CA LEU A 421 -4.82 -8.85 1.61
C LEU A 421 -3.54 -8.76 2.45
N ASP A 422 -3.52 -9.40 3.62
CA ASP A 422 -2.34 -9.45 4.49
C ASP A 422 -1.18 -10.18 3.80
N ARG A 423 -1.47 -11.24 3.04
CA ARG A 423 -0.43 -11.93 2.23
C ARG A 423 0.13 -11.05 1.13
N ILE A 424 -0.71 -10.30 0.41
CA ILE A 424 -0.26 -9.36 -0.62
C ILE A 424 0.61 -8.28 0.02
N ARG A 425 0.18 -7.72 1.16
CA ARG A 425 0.96 -6.72 1.89
C ARG A 425 2.32 -7.26 2.30
N ALA A 426 2.38 -8.45 2.90
CA ALA A 426 3.64 -9.07 3.30
C ALA A 426 4.58 -9.36 2.11
N GLU A 427 4.05 -9.63 0.92
CA GLU A 427 4.87 -9.73 -0.29
C GLU A 427 5.41 -8.37 -0.74
N SER A 428 4.57 -7.33 -0.73
CA SER A 428 5.00 -5.96 -1.03
C SER A 428 6.11 -5.53 -0.08
N ASP A 429 5.91 -5.70 1.23
CA ASP A 429 6.89 -5.35 2.26
C ASP A 429 8.22 -6.07 2.02
N ARG A 430 8.19 -7.36 1.63
CA ARG A 430 9.40 -8.13 1.30
C ARG A 430 10.12 -7.59 0.05
N ARG A 431 9.37 -7.15 -0.97
CA ARG A 431 9.98 -6.56 -2.19
C ARG A 431 10.61 -5.22 -1.90
N ASP A 432 9.91 -4.38 -1.15
CA ASP A 432 10.39 -3.07 -0.72
C ASP A 432 11.67 -3.22 0.13
N GLU A 433 11.69 -4.19 1.05
CA GLU A 433 12.88 -4.55 1.84
C GLU A 433 14.03 -5.04 0.94
N ALA A 434 13.76 -5.92 -0.03
CA ALA A 434 14.78 -6.42 -0.95
C ALA A 434 15.36 -5.31 -1.84
N GLU A 435 14.53 -4.38 -2.32
CA GLU A 435 14.97 -3.22 -3.10
C GLU A 435 15.81 -2.26 -2.24
N LEU A 436 15.37 -1.99 -1.00
CA LEU A 436 16.12 -1.20 -0.03
C LEU A 436 17.50 -1.81 0.21
N LEU A 437 17.59 -3.11 0.49
CA LEU A 437 18.86 -3.80 0.71
C LEU A 437 19.76 -3.78 -0.53
N ALA A 438 19.20 -3.88 -1.74
CA ALA A 438 19.95 -3.77 -2.98
C ALA A 438 20.55 -2.36 -3.19
N ARG A 439 19.82 -1.30 -2.78
CA ARG A 439 20.32 0.08 -2.80
C ARG A 439 21.35 0.32 -1.70
N LEU A 440 21.12 -0.21 -0.50
CA LEU A 440 21.95 0.00 0.68
C LEU A 440 23.27 -0.80 0.62
N ARG A 441 23.27 -1.97 -0.03
CA ARG A 441 24.46 -2.81 -0.21
C ARG A 441 24.83 -2.98 -1.69
N LEU A 442 25.61 -2.03 -2.20
CA LEU A 442 26.22 -2.13 -3.52
C LEU A 442 27.44 -3.06 -3.45
N ASP A 443 27.43 -4.13 -4.22
CA ASP A 443 28.51 -5.14 -4.28
C ASP A 443 28.93 -5.72 -2.91
N GLY A 444 27.98 -5.81 -1.96
CA GLY A 444 28.20 -6.38 -0.64
C GLY A 444 28.86 -5.43 0.38
N GLN A 445 29.02 -4.14 0.04
CA GLN A 445 29.46 -3.10 0.95
C GLN A 445 28.35 -2.10 1.21
N LEU A 446 28.31 -1.55 2.43
CA LEU A 446 27.38 -0.51 2.81
C LEU A 446 27.61 0.74 1.94
N ALA A 447 26.54 1.27 1.34
CA ALA A 447 26.61 2.41 0.45
C ALA A 447 27.01 3.68 1.20
N GLU A 448 27.92 4.46 0.62
CA GLU A 448 28.33 5.78 1.12
C GLU A 448 28.04 6.85 0.05
N PRO A 449 27.45 8.01 0.40
CA PRO A 449 27.06 8.43 1.75
C PRO A 449 25.70 7.84 2.21
N LEU A 450 25.54 7.62 3.52
CA LEU A 450 24.28 7.16 4.14
C LEU A 450 23.18 8.24 4.17
N SER A 451 23.51 9.49 3.84
CA SER A 451 22.57 10.62 3.74
C SER A 451 21.48 10.43 2.69
N GLN A 452 21.68 9.51 1.75
CA GLN A 452 20.70 9.18 0.70
C GLN A 452 19.53 8.30 1.19
N PHE A 453 19.58 7.80 2.44
CA PHE A 453 18.54 6.98 3.04
C PHE A 453 17.85 7.71 4.20
N SER A 454 16.54 7.51 4.33
CA SER A 454 15.74 8.07 5.44
C SER A 454 15.98 7.31 6.74
N ASP A 455 15.57 7.90 7.88
CA ASP A 455 15.69 7.23 9.18
C ASP A 455 14.85 5.94 9.23
N ASP A 456 13.68 5.94 8.58
CA ASP A 456 12.81 4.76 8.47
C ASP A 456 13.44 3.67 7.60
N GLU A 457 14.06 4.03 6.47
CA GLU A 457 14.81 3.11 5.60
C GLU A 457 16.02 2.52 6.36
N LEU A 458 16.75 3.35 7.10
CA LEU A 458 17.90 2.90 7.90
C LEU A 458 17.47 1.98 9.05
N ALA A 459 16.39 2.32 9.76
CA ALA A 459 15.84 1.51 10.84
C ALA A 459 15.30 0.15 10.35
N ALA A 460 14.64 0.12 9.19
CA ALA A 460 14.15 -1.11 8.57
C ALA A 460 15.30 -2.07 8.21
N ALA A 461 16.49 -1.55 7.90
CA ALA A 461 17.65 -2.36 7.54
C ALA A 461 18.35 -3.03 8.74
N PHE A 462 18.13 -2.58 9.98
CA PHE A 462 18.86 -3.06 11.18
C PHE A 462 18.94 -4.59 11.32
N PRO A 463 17.88 -5.39 11.10
CA PRO A 463 17.94 -6.84 11.26
C PRO A 463 18.90 -7.55 10.27
N HIS A 464 19.33 -6.85 9.23
CA HIS A 464 20.10 -7.40 8.12
C HIS A 464 21.56 -6.92 8.10
N LEU A 465 21.96 -6.02 9.00
CA LEU A 465 23.30 -5.45 9.09
C LEU A 465 24.22 -6.27 10.02
N GLY A 466 25.49 -6.39 9.68
CA GLY A 466 26.51 -6.89 10.61
C GLY A 466 26.90 -5.85 11.65
N ASP A 467 27.58 -6.26 12.72
CA ASP A 467 27.92 -5.38 13.86
C ASP A 467 28.64 -4.09 13.43
N ASP A 468 29.61 -4.18 12.52
CA ASP A 468 30.36 -3.01 12.02
C ASP A 468 29.51 -2.06 11.16
N GLU A 469 28.58 -2.60 10.38
CA GLU A 469 27.68 -1.80 9.53
C GLU A 469 26.59 -1.15 10.38
N LEU A 470 26.06 -1.88 11.36
CA LEU A 470 25.09 -1.37 12.33
C LEU A 470 25.68 -0.19 13.12
N LEU A 471 26.95 -0.29 13.56
CA LEU A 471 27.65 0.81 14.23
C LEU A 471 27.73 2.06 13.35
N ARG A 472 27.99 1.92 12.04
CA ARG A 472 28.02 3.07 11.11
C ARG A 472 26.65 3.71 10.93
N VAL A 473 25.61 2.89 10.78
CA VAL A 473 24.23 3.39 10.67
C VAL A 473 23.78 4.06 11.97
N MET A 474 24.13 3.49 13.12
CA MET A 474 23.86 4.12 14.42
C MET A 474 24.63 5.44 14.59
N ALA A 475 25.88 5.53 14.11
CA ALA A 475 26.63 6.78 14.14
C ALA A 475 26.00 7.86 13.25
N GLU A 476 25.41 7.47 12.12
CA GLU A 476 24.64 8.38 11.25
C GLU A 476 23.36 8.87 11.93
N LEU A 477 22.59 7.96 12.55
CA LEU A 477 21.37 8.33 13.28
C LEU A 477 21.66 9.19 14.51
N ASP A 478 22.71 8.87 15.27
CA ASP A 478 23.17 9.69 16.41
C ASP A 478 23.61 11.09 15.95
N ARG A 479 24.30 11.19 14.81
CA ARG A 479 24.63 12.49 14.20
C ARG A 479 23.37 13.29 13.86
N ARG A 480 22.34 12.65 13.29
CA ARG A 480 21.05 13.29 12.97
C ARG A 480 20.27 13.69 14.23
N ASP A 481 20.36 12.93 15.31
CA ASP A 481 19.77 13.27 16.61
C ASP A 481 20.46 14.48 17.26
N VAL A 482 21.80 14.56 17.16
CA VAL A 482 22.57 15.73 17.58
C VAL A 482 22.18 16.96 16.76
N ASP A 483 22.02 16.81 15.45
CA ASP A 483 21.53 17.85 14.56
C ASP A 483 20.11 18.32 14.91
N ALA A 484 19.23 17.40 15.27
CA ALA A 484 17.86 17.66 15.69
C ALA A 484 17.75 18.36 17.05
N ALA A 485 18.85 18.43 17.81
CA ALA A 485 18.95 19.18 19.05
C ALA A 485 19.42 20.63 18.83
N LEU A 486 19.83 21.00 17.61
CA LEU A 486 20.33 22.34 17.32
C LEU A 486 19.19 23.39 17.27
N PRO A 487 19.46 24.65 17.66
CA PRO A 487 18.47 25.73 17.56
C PRO A 487 18.02 25.94 16.10
N ALA A 488 16.72 26.15 15.89
CA ALA A 488 16.06 26.29 14.57
C ALA A 488 16.05 25.02 13.68
N ALA A 489 16.46 23.87 14.20
CA ALA A 489 16.42 22.59 13.48
C ALA A 489 14.99 22.01 13.42
N ARG A 490 14.52 21.62 12.23
CA ARG A 490 13.22 20.94 12.07
C ARG A 490 13.40 19.42 12.02
N ARG A 491 12.95 18.76 13.09
CA ARG A 491 13.01 17.29 13.23
C ARG A 491 12.35 16.53 12.09
N ASP A 492 11.24 17.04 11.56
CA ASP A 492 10.50 16.40 10.48
C ASP A 492 11.18 16.49 9.11
N LEU A 493 12.22 17.33 8.97
CA LEU A 493 13.04 17.42 7.77
C LEU A 493 14.35 16.62 7.90
N ILE A 494 14.89 16.49 9.12
CA ILE A 494 16.18 15.84 9.38
C ILE A 494 16.17 14.34 9.06
N GLY A 495 15.08 13.64 9.37
CA GLY A 495 14.97 12.20 9.09
C GLY A 495 14.70 11.83 7.62
N LEU A 496 14.51 12.82 6.75
CA LEU A 496 14.26 12.60 5.32
C LEU A 496 15.56 12.46 4.52
N SER A 497 15.54 11.56 3.54
CA SER A 497 16.59 11.44 2.52
C SER A 497 16.67 12.68 1.62
N GLU A 498 17.81 12.90 0.95
CA GLU A 498 17.95 13.98 -0.04
C GLU A 498 16.88 13.93 -1.14
N ARG A 499 16.50 12.71 -1.55
CA ARG A 499 15.46 12.49 -2.57
C ARG A 499 14.08 12.90 -2.07
N GLU A 500 13.75 12.57 -0.83
CA GLU A 500 12.47 12.96 -0.21
C GLU A 500 12.39 14.45 0.08
N LEU A 501 13.49 15.08 0.51
CA LEU A 501 13.57 16.54 0.64
C LEU A 501 13.34 17.22 -0.71
N ALA A 502 13.96 16.72 -1.79
CA ALA A 502 13.76 17.25 -3.13
C ALA A 502 12.33 17.05 -3.66
N GLU A 503 11.70 15.90 -3.37
CA GLU A 503 10.30 15.65 -3.72
C GLU A 503 9.34 16.55 -2.93
N ARG A 504 9.53 16.65 -1.61
CA ARG A 504 8.72 17.53 -0.76
C ARG A 504 8.84 18.98 -1.19
N ALA A 505 10.06 19.43 -1.52
CA ALA A 505 10.29 20.76 -2.05
C ALA A 505 9.43 21.04 -3.31
N ARG A 506 9.17 20.06 -4.19
CA ARG A 506 8.37 20.28 -5.41
C ARG A 506 6.92 20.66 -5.12
N HIS A 507 6.33 20.20 -4.01
CA HIS A 507 4.89 20.29 -3.75
C HIS A 507 4.49 21.26 -2.61
N VAL A 508 5.44 21.97 -2.02
CA VAL A 508 5.18 22.90 -0.90
C VAL A 508 5.16 24.37 -1.32
N ASN A 509 4.64 25.24 -0.44
CA ASN A 509 4.65 26.68 -0.64
C ASN A 509 6.07 27.28 -0.51
N ASP A 510 6.23 28.55 -0.88
CA ASP A 510 7.55 29.20 -0.91
C ASP A 510 8.20 29.35 0.47
N ALA A 511 7.40 29.46 1.54
CA ALA A 511 7.91 29.53 2.91
C ALA A 511 8.51 28.19 3.35
N GLU A 512 7.80 27.08 3.15
CA GLU A 512 8.29 25.74 3.50
C GLU A 512 9.42 25.29 2.55
N ARG A 513 9.42 25.74 1.29
CA ARG A 513 10.52 25.56 0.35
C ARG A 513 11.81 26.26 0.82
N ALA A 514 11.69 27.45 1.40
CA ALA A 514 12.82 28.17 1.98
C ALA A 514 13.38 27.45 3.23
N GLU A 515 12.51 26.85 4.05
CA GLU A 515 12.94 26.03 5.20
C GLU A 515 13.64 24.73 4.75
N ILE A 516 13.15 24.06 3.70
CA ILE A 516 13.83 22.90 3.12
C ILE A 516 15.20 23.28 2.53
N ALA A 517 15.28 24.43 1.85
CA ALA A 517 16.55 24.95 1.32
C ALA A 517 17.54 25.33 2.44
N ALA A 518 17.04 25.89 3.56
CA ALA A 518 17.83 26.18 4.74
C ALA A 518 18.40 24.90 5.37
N GLU A 519 17.59 23.84 5.49
CA GLU A 519 18.03 22.55 5.99
C GLU A 519 19.06 21.89 5.05
N ALA A 520 18.84 21.94 3.74
CA ALA A 520 19.81 21.43 2.76
C ALA A 520 21.15 22.18 2.83
N ASN A 521 21.13 23.51 3.00
CA ASN A 521 22.33 24.31 3.18
C ASN A 521 23.02 24.02 4.53
N ARG A 522 22.24 23.80 5.59
CA ARG A 522 22.74 23.40 6.92
C ARG A 522 23.51 22.09 6.84
N ARG A 523 22.95 21.05 6.20
CA ARG A 523 23.60 19.74 6.00
C ARG A 523 24.91 19.85 5.24
N ARG A 524 24.95 20.67 4.19
CA ARG A 524 26.16 20.94 3.41
C ARG A 524 27.24 21.61 4.25
N LEU A 525 26.88 22.62 5.05
CA LEU A 525 27.83 23.32 5.90
C LEU A 525 28.36 22.43 7.05
N LEU A 526 27.51 21.56 7.60
CA LEU A 526 27.93 20.57 8.59
C LEU A 526 28.94 19.57 8.02
N SER A 527 28.73 19.05 6.80
CA SER A 527 29.68 18.13 6.18
C SER A 527 31.00 18.80 5.78
N GLU A 528 30.96 20.11 5.47
CA GLU A 528 32.12 20.91 5.11
C GLU A 528 32.96 21.32 6.33
N VAL A 529 32.32 21.66 7.46
CA VAL A 529 33.00 22.19 8.66
C VAL A 529 33.26 21.12 9.72
N PHE A 530 32.37 20.13 9.85
CA PHE A 530 32.39 19.10 10.87
C PHE A 530 32.45 17.69 10.26
N SER A 531 33.51 17.39 9.52
CA SER A 531 33.73 16.05 8.99
C SER A 531 33.84 15.03 10.13
N ASP A 532 33.07 13.95 10.05
CA ASP A 532 32.94 12.91 11.09
C ASP A 532 32.57 13.45 12.49
N GLY A 533 31.89 14.60 12.55
CA GLY A 533 31.46 15.22 13.81
C GLY A 533 32.57 15.92 14.60
N ARG A 534 33.71 16.21 13.96
CA ARG A 534 34.81 16.99 14.55
C ARG A 534 35.09 18.22 13.69
N LEU A 535 35.39 19.35 14.34
CA LEU A 535 35.78 20.57 13.63
C LEU A 535 37.02 20.31 12.79
N ALA A 536 37.00 20.73 11.52
CA ALA A 536 38.12 20.58 10.58
C ALA A 536 39.47 20.97 11.22
N GLU A 537 40.51 20.19 10.93
CA GLU A 537 41.85 20.44 11.48
C GLU A 537 42.43 21.76 10.97
N ASP A 538 42.19 22.10 9.70
CA ASP A 538 42.59 23.35 9.07
C ASP A 538 41.37 24.25 8.81
N LEU A 539 41.31 25.39 9.52
CA LEU A 539 40.24 26.39 9.42
C LEU A 539 40.56 27.53 8.45
N SER A 540 41.80 27.60 7.96
CA SER A 540 42.25 28.66 7.06
C SER A 540 41.51 28.75 5.70
N PRO A 541 40.98 27.65 5.12
CA PRO A 541 40.24 27.71 3.86
C PRO A 541 38.79 28.20 4.00
N LEU A 542 38.26 28.24 5.23
CA LEU A 542 36.87 28.58 5.51
C LEU A 542 36.69 30.11 5.56
N GLY A 543 35.62 30.61 4.93
CA GLY A 543 35.22 32.01 4.97
C GLY A 543 34.71 32.44 6.34
N ASP A 544 34.74 33.74 6.63
CA ASP A 544 34.33 34.30 7.93
C ASP A 544 32.83 34.08 8.22
N ASP A 545 32.02 34.01 7.16
CA ASP A 545 30.59 33.67 7.22
C ASP A 545 30.37 32.23 7.67
N VAL A 546 31.17 31.30 7.16
CA VAL A 546 31.13 29.88 7.52
C VAL A 546 31.68 29.66 8.93
N LEU A 547 32.77 30.32 9.29
CA LEU A 547 33.35 30.26 10.64
C LEU A 547 32.42 30.89 11.69
N GLY A 548 31.83 32.05 11.40
CA GLY A 548 30.85 32.70 12.27
C GLY A 548 29.54 31.90 12.39
N TRP A 549 29.14 31.18 11.34
CA TRP A 549 28.07 30.20 11.42
C TRP A 549 28.47 29.01 12.30
N ALA A 550 29.69 28.48 12.17
CA ALA A 550 30.19 27.33 12.91
C ALA A 550 30.33 27.57 14.42
N ILE A 551 30.66 28.78 14.86
CA ILE A 551 30.75 29.16 16.28
C ILE A 551 29.47 28.83 17.04
N ARG A 552 28.29 29.01 16.41
CA ARG A 552 26.99 28.72 17.04
C ARG A 552 26.79 27.24 17.38
N TYR A 553 27.58 26.36 16.79
CA TYR A 553 27.45 24.91 16.88
C TYR A 553 28.71 24.22 17.41
N ALA A 554 29.79 24.98 17.63
CA ALA A 554 31.07 24.48 18.12
C ALA A 554 31.00 24.14 19.63
N ARG A 555 31.74 23.10 20.03
CA ARG A 555 31.99 22.83 21.45
C ARG A 555 32.87 23.95 22.05
N PRO A 556 32.92 24.15 23.37
CA PRO A 556 33.75 25.19 23.98
C PRO A 556 35.22 25.18 23.48
N GLU A 557 35.82 24.00 23.37
CA GLU A 557 37.20 23.81 22.87
C GLU A 557 37.36 24.14 21.37
N ASP A 558 36.32 23.87 20.58
CA ASP A 558 36.31 24.18 19.14
C ASP A 558 36.03 25.67 18.89
N ALA A 559 35.21 26.30 19.74
CA ALA A 559 34.92 27.72 19.69
C ALA A 559 36.18 28.56 20.00
N GLU A 560 37.03 28.10 20.92
CA GLU A 560 38.35 28.69 21.18
C GLU A 560 39.23 28.65 19.92
N ARG A 561 39.29 27.50 19.21
CA ARG A 561 40.06 27.39 17.96
C ARG A 561 39.55 28.30 16.84
N ILE A 562 38.22 28.48 16.76
CA ILE A 562 37.63 29.40 15.79
C ILE A 562 37.91 30.85 16.20
N ALA A 563 37.84 31.18 17.49
CA ALA A 563 38.19 32.50 18.01
C ALA A 563 39.68 32.84 17.77
N ASP A 564 40.59 31.89 17.99
CA ASP A 564 42.02 32.04 17.68
C ASP A 564 42.26 32.32 16.18
N GLU A 565 41.46 31.70 15.30
CA GLU A 565 41.52 31.96 13.86
C GLU A 565 40.97 33.36 13.51
N PHE A 566 39.91 33.83 14.19
CA PHE A 566 39.43 35.21 14.05
C PHE A 566 40.45 36.22 14.56
N ASP A 567 41.07 36.00 15.72
CA ASP A 567 42.10 36.87 16.28
C ASP A 567 43.36 36.91 15.40
N ARG A 568 43.70 35.79 14.75
CA ARG A 568 44.77 35.72 13.75
C ARG A 568 44.46 36.55 12.51
N ARG A 569 43.19 36.59 12.07
CA ARG A 569 42.72 37.38 10.92
C ARG A 569 42.52 38.86 11.27
N TYR A 570 42.11 39.15 12.50
CA TYR A 570 41.70 40.47 13.01
C TYR A 570 42.28 40.74 14.41
N PRO A 571 43.56 41.14 14.52
CA PRO A 571 44.18 41.40 15.81
C PRO A 571 43.49 42.58 16.55
N PRO A 572 43.25 42.48 17.88
CA PRO A 572 42.50 43.49 18.62
C PRO A 572 43.23 44.84 18.74
N THR A 573 42.47 45.93 18.76
CA THR A 573 42.96 47.31 18.94
C THR A 573 43.48 47.52 20.37
N PRO A 574 44.64 48.18 20.57
CA PRO A 574 45.17 48.47 21.91
C PRO A 574 44.30 49.50 22.68
N LEU A 575 44.23 49.33 24.00
CA LEU A 575 43.47 50.21 24.92
C LEU A 575 44.04 51.65 24.95
N PRO A 576 43.18 52.68 25.15
CA PRO A 576 43.62 54.08 25.20
C PRO A 576 44.47 54.41 26.44
N GLU A 577 45.41 55.36 26.31
CA GLU A 577 46.25 55.86 27.42
C GLU A 577 45.47 56.79 28.36
N ALA A 578 45.67 56.67 29.69
CA ALA A 578 44.94 57.44 30.70
C ALA A 578 45.36 58.93 30.75
N ALA A 579 44.38 59.82 30.61
CA ALA A 579 44.45 61.28 30.60
C ALA A 579 44.25 61.92 31.99
N GLY A 580 44.98 61.45 33.01
CA GLY A 580 45.12 62.17 34.28
C GLY A 580 43.98 61.99 35.28
N ALA A 581 43.67 60.74 35.65
CA ALA A 581 42.64 60.31 36.62
C ALA A 581 42.66 60.96 38.02
N HIS A 582 43.72 61.69 38.39
CA HIS A 582 43.80 62.45 39.65
C HIS A 582 43.00 63.77 39.60
N THR A 583 42.49 64.16 38.43
CA THR A 583 41.51 65.24 38.24
C THR A 583 40.13 64.66 37.96
N VAL A 584 39.06 65.39 38.31
CA VAL A 584 37.68 64.91 38.04
C VAL A 584 37.41 64.86 36.53
N GLU A 585 37.92 65.84 35.78
CA GLU A 585 37.80 65.91 34.32
C GLU A 585 38.56 64.78 33.62
N GLY A 586 39.81 64.51 34.03
CA GLY A 586 40.60 63.39 33.50
C GLY A 586 39.99 62.03 33.83
N GLN A 587 39.46 61.85 35.04
CA GLN A 587 38.76 60.61 35.41
C GLN A 587 37.50 60.38 34.57
N LEU A 588 36.76 61.45 34.24
CA LEU A 588 35.58 61.32 33.36
C LEU A 588 35.98 61.03 31.91
N ALA A 589 37.07 61.63 31.42
CA ALA A 589 37.59 61.38 30.08
C ALA A 589 38.11 59.93 29.92
N ASP A 590 38.84 59.42 30.92
CA ASP A 590 39.34 58.04 30.93
C ASP A 590 38.19 57.02 30.88
N ARG A 591 37.15 57.28 31.66
CA ARG A 591 35.96 56.42 31.68
C ARG A 591 35.18 56.50 30.38
N ALA A 592 35.03 57.68 29.79
CA ALA A 592 34.39 57.82 28.49
C ALA A 592 35.16 57.09 27.39
N ALA A 593 36.50 57.15 27.39
CA ALA A 593 37.34 56.43 26.43
C ALA A 593 37.27 54.90 26.61
N ILE A 594 37.15 54.42 27.86
CA ILE A 594 36.94 53.01 28.15
C ILE A 594 35.54 52.57 27.73
N ASP A 595 34.52 53.36 28.02
CA ASP A 595 33.14 53.07 27.61
C ASP A 595 33.00 53.08 26.08
N GLU A 596 33.76 53.92 25.38
CA GLU A 596 33.85 53.93 23.91
C GLU A 596 34.60 52.69 23.38
N ALA A 597 35.71 52.30 24.00
CA ALA A 597 36.48 51.13 23.61
C ALA A 597 35.77 49.79 23.93
N LEU A 598 34.94 49.78 24.98
CA LEU A 598 34.12 48.65 25.41
C LEU A 598 32.68 48.75 24.91
N ALA A 599 32.36 49.78 24.13
CA ALA A 599 31.06 49.88 23.49
C ALA A 599 30.86 48.59 22.67
N PRO A 600 29.76 47.87 22.88
CA PRO A 600 29.52 46.66 22.11
C PRO A 600 29.57 47.04 20.62
N ALA A 601 30.34 46.28 19.82
CA ALA A 601 30.22 46.36 18.38
C ALA A 601 28.74 46.18 18.03
N GLU A 602 28.22 47.09 17.19
CA GLU A 602 26.80 47.21 16.85
C GLU A 602 26.11 45.85 16.85
N SER A 603 25.12 45.69 17.75
CA SER A 603 24.46 44.40 17.90
C SER A 603 23.76 43.99 16.60
N LEU A 604 23.66 42.68 16.36
CA LEU A 604 22.99 42.14 15.16
C LEU A 604 21.53 42.62 14.99
N ASP A 605 20.88 43.05 16.07
CA ASP A 605 19.51 43.58 16.05
C ASP A 605 19.43 45.06 15.61
N GLU A 606 20.54 45.81 15.65
CA GLU A 606 20.56 47.25 15.30
C GLU A 606 20.79 47.51 13.80
N TRP A 607 21.27 46.48 13.06
CA TRP A 607 21.21 46.47 11.59
C TRP A 607 19.77 46.59 11.07
N GLY A 608 18.77 46.20 11.88
CA GLY A 608 17.36 46.35 11.58
C GLY A 608 16.79 47.75 11.86
N SER A 609 17.39 48.54 12.75
CA SER A 609 16.87 49.87 13.13
C SER A 609 17.39 51.02 12.27
N LEU A 610 18.45 50.82 11.47
CA LEU A 610 18.81 51.72 10.37
C LEU A 610 17.74 51.82 9.26
N ALA A 611 16.64 51.06 9.37
CA ALA A 611 15.50 51.10 8.46
C ALA A 611 14.32 51.96 8.95
N LEU A 612 14.36 52.54 10.16
CA LEU A 612 13.26 53.36 10.70
C LEU A 612 13.76 54.75 11.16
N ASP A 613 13.73 55.71 10.24
CA ASP A 613 13.87 57.15 10.49
C ASP A 613 12.59 57.70 11.16
N GLU A 614 12.44 57.59 12.48
CA GLU A 614 11.44 58.38 13.22
C GLU A 614 12.15 59.37 14.16
N ASP A 615 12.18 60.66 13.78
CA ASP A 615 12.64 61.76 14.65
C ASP A 615 11.69 61.85 15.87
N PRO A 616 12.14 61.57 17.10
CA PRO A 616 11.30 61.58 18.31
C PRO A 616 10.66 62.95 18.60
N TYR A 617 11.14 64.00 17.95
CA TYR A 617 10.71 65.38 18.14
C TYR A 617 9.89 65.92 16.96
N ALA A 618 9.45 65.04 16.04
CA ALA A 618 8.64 65.41 14.89
C ALA A 618 7.32 66.07 15.33
N GLY A 619 7.11 67.32 14.91
CA GLY A 619 5.89 68.10 15.17
C GLY A 619 5.96 69.11 16.33
N MET A 620 7.07 69.18 17.08
CA MET A 620 7.27 70.21 18.11
C MET A 620 7.78 71.54 17.52
N THR A 621 7.39 72.68 18.11
CA THR A 621 7.95 73.98 17.71
C THR A 621 9.40 74.13 18.21
N ALA A 622 10.20 75.01 17.59
CA ALA A 622 11.63 75.16 17.93
C ALA A 622 11.88 75.51 19.41
N THR A 623 10.97 76.26 20.05
CA THR A 623 11.07 76.59 21.48
C THR A 623 10.73 75.39 22.37
N GLU A 624 9.73 74.59 22.00
CA GLU A 624 9.35 73.37 22.73
C GLU A 624 10.44 72.30 22.61
N ARG A 625 11.03 72.15 21.43
CA ARG A 625 12.18 71.27 21.20
C ARG A 625 13.38 71.70 22.05
N TRP A 626 13.71 72.99 22.11
CA TRP A 626 14.81 73.50 22.94
C TRP A 626 14.60 73.28 24.45
N ILE A 627 13.35 73.41 24.93
CA ILE A 627 13.01 73.14 26.33
C ILE A 627 13.07 71.63 26.62
N ALA A 628 12.48 70.81 25.74
CA ALA A 628 12.47 69.36 25.88
C ALA A 628 13.89 68.77 25.82
N GLU A 629 14.74 69.25 24.92
CA GLU A 629 16.17 68.88 24.85
C GLU A 629 16.90 69.28 26.14
N ARG A 630 16.68 70.50 26.67
CA ARG A 630 17.29 70.91 27.95
C ARG A 630 16.79 70.12 29.16
N GLU A 631 15.51 69.77 29.19
CA GLU A 631 14.93 68.98 30.29
C GLU A 631 15.41 67.53 30.22
N TYR A 632 15.49 66.94 29.02
CA TYR A 632 16.05 65.61 28.79
C TYR A 632 17.54 65.54 29.18
N ASP A 633 18.35 66.50 28.74
CA ASP A 633 19.78 66.57 29.10
C ASP A 633 19.97 66.76 30.62
N ALA A 634 19.15 67.61 31.24
CA ALA A 634 19.20 67.83 32.68
C ALA A 634 18.69 66.64 33.49
N GLU A 635 17.78 65.83 32.95
CA GLU A 635 17.28 64.61 33.57
C GLU A 635 18.31 63.50 33.45
N GLN A 636 18.91 63.28 32.27
CA GLN A 636 20.03 62.36 32.02
C GLN A 636 21.24 62.68 32.90
N GLN A 637 21.61 63.95 33.06
CA GLN A 637 22.70 64.35 33.96
C GLN A 637 22.40 64.10 35.45
N ARG A 638 21.11 64.07 35.85
CA ARG A 638 20.70 63.74 37.24
C ARG A 638 20.61 62.24 37.49
N THR A 639 20.37 61.43 36.46
CA THR A 639 20.24 59.96 36.55
C THR A 639 21.49 59.19 36.11
N ALA A 640 22.50 59.84 35.51
CA ALA A 640 23.69 59.19 34.95
C ALA A 640 24.50 58.36 35.94
N TYR A 641 24.59 58.77 37.20
CA TYR A 641 25.34 58.03 38.22
C TYR A 641 24.52 57.83 39.50
N THR A 642 24.43 56.58 39.94
CA THR A 642 23.84 56.24 41.23
C THR A 642 24.71 56.74 42.39
N ARG A 643 24.10 56.91 43.57
CA ARG A 643 24.83 57.33 44.79
C ARG A 643 25.96 56.38 45.18
N GLU A 644 25.87 55.11 44.78
CA GLU A 644 26.89 54.11 45.04
C GLU A 644 28.06 54.26 44.07
N GLN A 645 27.77 54.43 42.77
CA GLN A 645 28.79 54.72 41.74
C GLN A 645 29.56 56.01 42.04
N ILE A 646 28.88 57.10 42.45
CA ILE A 646 29.58 58.36 42.80
C ILE A 646 30.55 58.15 43.98
N ARG A 647 30.21 57.29 44.94
CA ARG A 647 31.11 56.98 46.07
C ARG A 647 32.29 56.14 45.64
N GLU A 648 32.09 55.21 44.71
CA GLU A 648 33.15 54.39 44.14
C GLU A 648 34.13 55.25 43.33
N MET A 649 33.61 56.06 42.41
CA MET A 649 34.41 57.01 41.62
C MET A 649 35.16 57.99 42.53
N TYR A 650 34.56 58.45 43.64
CA TYR A 650 35.27 59.29 44.61
C TYR A 650 36.44 58.56 45.29
N ARG A 651 36.30 57.26 45.60
CA ARG A 651 37.41 56.48 46.17
C ARG A 651 38.54 56.32 45.16
N GLU A 652 38.22 56.01 43.91
CA GLU A 652 39.19 55.95 42.80
C GLU A 652 39.92 57.28 42.64
N HIS A 653 39.17 58.39 42.64
CA HIS A 653 39.72 59.74 42.54
C HIS A 653 40.68 60.07 43.69
N VAL A 654 40.29 59.75 44.92
CA VAL A 654 41.13 59.94 46.11
C VAL A 654 42.41 59.11 46.02
N TYR A 655 42.31 57.87 45.51
CA TYR A 655 43.47 57.00 45.32
C TYR A 655 44.39 57.49 44.19
N ALA A 656 43.84 57.97 43.09
CA ALA A 656 44.61 58.57 42.00
C ALA A 656 45.32 59.86 42.45
N GLN A 657 44.66 60.71 43.24
CA GLN A 657 45.31 61.88 43.87
C GLN A 657 46.42 61.49 44.83
N LEU A 658 46.25 60.40 45.59
CA LEU A 658 47.31 59.87 46.45
C LEU A 658 48.53 59.47 45.63
N LEU A 659 48.36 58.65 44.59
CA LEU A 659 49.46 58.20 43.73
C LEU A 659 50.18 59.36 43.03
N ALA A 660 49.42 60.31 42.48
CA ALA A 660 49.99 61.50 41.85
C ALA A 660 50.77 62.38 42.85
N ALA A 661 50.26 62.49 44.08
CA ALA A 661 50.95 63.20 45.15
C ALA A 661 52.18 62.43 45.65
N GLU A 662 52.14 61.10 45.74
CA GLU A 662 53.31 60.28 46.09
C GLU A 662 54.42 60.44 45.05
N ASP A 663 54.09 60.40 43.76
CA ASP A 663 55.07 60.61 42.69
C ASP A 663 55.65 62.04 42.74
N ALA A 664 54.79 63.06 42.85
CA ALA A 664 55.21 64.47 42.90
C ALA A 664 56.02 64.83 44.16
N THR A 665 55.78 64.15 45.28
CA THR A 665 56.47 64.39 46.57
C THR A 665 57.53 63.35 46.89
N ASN A 666 57.85 62.44 45.96
CA ASN A 666 58.76 61.29 46.17
C ASN A 666 58.41 60.46 47.42
N GLY A 667 57.11 60.31 47.72
CA GLY A 667 56.57 59.53 48.83
C GLY A 667 56.49 60.26 50.18
N TYR A 668 56.88 61.54 50.28
CA TYR A 668 56.87 62.30 51.54
C TYR A 668 55.53 63.04 51.77
N LEU A 669 54.50 62.30 52.16
CA LEU A 669 53.14 62.86 52.34
C LEU A 669 52.80 63.36 53.76
N LEU A 670 53.41 62.77 54.78
CA LEU A 670 53.05 63.02 56.19
C LEU A 670 54.08 63.92 56.88
N SER A 671 53.63 64.72 57.84
CA SER A 671 54.54 65.37 58.78
C SER A 671 55.23 64.33 59.66
N ARG A 672 56.45 64.62 60.14
CA ARG A 672 57.21 63.71 61.02
C ARG A 672 56.40 63.20 62.21
N LYS A 673 55.51 64.04 62.78
CA LYS A 673 54.64 63.68 63.89
C LYS A 673 53.51 62.73 63.48
N ALA A 674 52.93 62.93 62.30
CA ALA A 674 51.86 62.07 61.78
C ALA A 674 52.39 60.71 61.32
N GLN A 675 53.59 60.69 60.71
CA GLN A 675 54.28 59.48 60.31
C GLN A 675 54.62 58.59 61.51
N ALA A 676 55.14 59.17 62.60
CA ALA A 676 55.40 58.43 63.84
C ALA A 676 54.13 57.89 64.52
N ALA A 677 52.97 58.49 64.26
CA ALA A 677 51.68 58.06 64.78
C ALA A 677 50.99 56.98 63.91
N GLY A 678 51.62 56.53 62.82
CA GLY A 678 51.06 55.51 61.94
C GLY A 678 49.76 55.93 61.24
N VAL A 679 49.60 57.23 60.97
CA VAL A 679 48.43 57.74 60.25
C VAL A 679 48.49 57.26 58.81
N ASP A 680 47.40 56.66 58.33
CA ASP A 680 47.27 56.24 56.94
C ASP A 680 47.24 57.47 56.00
N PRO A 681 48.18 57.60 55.05
CA PRO A 681 48.25 58.71 54.10
C PRO A 681 46.95 58.98 53.33
N ILE A 682 46.16 57.94 53.00
CA ILE A 682 44.91 58.12 52.23
C ILE A 682 43.88 58.96 52.99
N THR A 683 43.91 58.94 54.32
CA THR A 683 43.00 59.70 55.18
C THR A 683 43.24 61.21 55.12
N LEU A 684 44.41 61.62 54.61
CA LEU A 684 44.70 63.03 54.34
C LEU A 684 43.83 63.59 53.21
N PHE A 685 43.37 62.76 52.27
CA PHE A 685 42.67 63.21 51.07
C PHE A 685 41.14 63.20 51.22
N SER A 686 40.58 62.31 52.05
CA SER A 686 39.12 62.15 52.23
C SER A 686 38.54 62.71 53.54
N GLY A 687 39.39 63.20 54.46
CA GLY A 687 38.98 63.72 55.79
C GLY A 687 38.80 65.25 55.88
N PRO A 688 38.39 65.77 57.06
CA PRO A 688 38.23 67.21 57.28
C PRO A 688 39.52 67.99 57.03
N ALA A 689 39.43 69.12 56.32
CA ALA A 689 40.59 69.92 55.91
C ALA A 689 41.54 70.23 57.09
N HIS A 690 41.02 70.71 58.22
CA HIS A 690 41.87 71.11 59.35
C HIS A 690 42.73 69.96 59.94
N ILE A 691 42.24 68.71 59.92
CA ILE A 691 42.98 67.55 60.43
C ILE A 691 44.08 67.17 59.44
N ALA A 692 43.75 67.16 58.16
CA ALA A 692 44.67 66.74 57.12
C ALA A 692 45.81 67.76 56.90
N TYR A 693 45.53 69.07 56.89
CA TYR A 693 46.60 70.10 56.81
C TYR A 693 47.50 70.11 58.05
N ALA A 694 47.03 69.68 59.22
CA ALA A 694 47.88 69.56 60.41
C ALA A 694 48.80 68.33 60.38
N ARG A 695 48.50 67.35 59.52
CA ARG A 695 49.18 66.05 59.44
C ARG A 695 49.98 65.88 58.14
N ALA A 696 49.77 66.71 57.14
CA ALA A 696 50.48 66.70 55.87
C ALA A 696 51.92 67.26 55.97
N SER A 697 52.80 66.84 55.07
CA SER A 697 54.12 67.44 54.85
C SER A 697 54.00 68.81 54.17
N GLU A 698 55.06 69.63 54.22
CA GLU A 698 55.06 70.94 53.54
C GLU A 698 54.95 70.80 52.01
N ASP A 699 55.56 69.76 51.43
CA ASP A 699 55.51 69.49 49.99
C ASP A 699 54.11 69.06 49.54
N LEU A 700 53.41 68.25 50.35
CA LEU A 700 52.02 67.90 50.07
C LEU A 700 51.08 69.12 50.21
N ILE A 701 51.33 70.00 51.18
CA ILE A 701 50.56 71.24 51.33
C ILE A 701 50.75 72.16 50.11
N ARG A 702 51.97 72.24 49.57
CA ARG A 702 52.26 72.98 48.34
C ARG A 702 51.55 72.35 47.14
N TRP A 703 51.62 71.03 47.00
CA TRP A 703 50.94 70.32 45.93
C TRP A 703 49.41 70.54 45.93
N TRP A 704 48.79 70.62 47.11
CA TRP A 704 47.36 70.94 47.25
C TRP A 704 46.97 72.38 46.87
N GLN A 705 47.92 73.28 46.65
CA GLN A 705 47.61 74.62 46.12
C GLN A 705 47.17 74.54 44.66
N ASP A 706 47.83 73.67 43.89
CA ASP A 706 47.56 73.45 42.48
C ASP A 706 46.56 72.29 42.27
N HIS A 707 46.47 71.35 43.23
CA HIS A 707 45.59 70.17 43.17
C HIS A 707 44.67 70.11 44.40
N PRO A 708 43.58 70.89 44.41
CA PRO A 708 42.76 71.09 45.60
C PRO A 708 41.98 69.82 45.99
N ARG A 709 42.12 69.41 47.25
CA ARG A 709 41.41 68.24 47.80
C ARG A 709 39.89 68.39 47.83
N LEU A 710 39.15 67.50 47.21
CA LEU A 710 37.69 67.57 47.19
C LEU A 710 37.08 66.72 48.31
N THR A 711 36.08 67.27 49.00
CA THR A 711 35.17 66.43 49.79
C THR A 711 34.21 65.68 48.87
N LEU A 712 33.65 64.56 49.33
CA LEU A 712 32.65 63.81 48.56
C LEU A 712 31.51 64.71 48.04
N THR A 713 31.09 65.69 48.83
CA THR A 713 30.01 66.63 48.43
C THR A 713 30.44 67.58 47.32
N GLU A 714 31.68 68.08 47.35
CA GLU A 714 32.20 68.95 46.28
C GLU A 714 32.52 68.15 45.01
N TYR A 715 32.98 66.91 45.16
CA TYR A 715 33.17 65.97 44.04
C TYR A 715 31.84 65.61 43.38
N THR A 716 30.79 65.37 44.18
CA THR A 716 29.43 65.13 43.67
C THR A 716 28.90 66.35 42.91
N GLU A 717 29.17 67.58 43.40
CA GLU A 717 28.80 68.82 42.70
C GLU A 717 29.53 68.94 41.35
N GLN A 718 30.80 68.57 41.27
CA GLN A 718 31.58 68.61 40.02
C GLN A 718 31.11 67.58 38.98
N ILE A 719 30.67 66.39 39.41
CA ILE A 719 30.15 65.36 38.49
C ILE A 719 28.72 65.65 38.04
N THR A 720 27.85 66.09 38.96
CA THR A 720 26.41 66.24 38.68
C THR A 720 26.02 67.65 38.23
N GLY A 721 26.89 68.65 38.39
CA GLY A 721 26.61 70.05 38.09
C GLY A 721 25.59 70.72 39.04
N VAL A 722 25.06 70.01 40.04
CA VAL A 722 24.03 70.52 40.97
C VAL A 722 24.67 71.11 42.22
N ARG A 723 24.45 72.41 42.45
CA ARG A 723 24.94 73.11 43.65
C ARG A 723 24.35 72.56 44.94
N ASN A 724 25.20 72.38 45.96
CA ASN A 724 24.82 71.92 47.29
C ASN A 724 25.35 72.86 48.39
N ALA A 725 24.46 73.30 49.29
CA ALA A 725 24.82 74.20 50.40
C ALA A 725 25.92 73.64 51.34
N ALA A 726 26.01 72.31 51.47
CA ALA A 726 27.08 71.65 52.22
C ALA A 726 28.45 71.73 51.51
N ALA A 727 28.47 71.73 50.17
CA ALA A 727 29.69 71.93 49.38
C ALA A 727 30.17 73.39 49.44
N ASP A 728 29.26 74.38 49.40
CA ASP A 728 29.61 75.79 49.62
C ASP A 728 30.26 76.02 51.00
N THR A 729 29.76 75.32 52.03
CA THR A 729 30.33 75.37 53.38
C THR A 729 31.72 74.71 53.46
N ALA A 730 31.92 73.60 52.75
CA ALA A 730 33.22 72.93 52.66
C ALA A 730 34.27 73.78 51.93
N ARG A 731 33.90 74.44 50.81
CA ARG A 731 34.76 75.38 50.08
C ARG A 731 35.19 76.56 50.97
N LYS A 732 34.24 77.14 51.72
CA LYS A 732 34.53 78.23 52.65
C LYS A 732 35.50 77.81 53.76
N ASN A 733 35.27 76.67 54.41
CA ASN A 733 36.14 76.16 55.48
C ASN A 733 37.57 75.84 54.99
N ARG A 734 37.70 75.39 53.74
CA ARG A 734 38.99 75.17 53.09
C ARG A 734 39.72 76.48 52.81
N GLY A 735 39.04 77.44 52.19
CA GLY A 735 39.59 78.77 51.91
C GLY A 735 40.04 79.50 53.18
N ASP A 736 39.23 79.43 54.25
CA ASP A 736 39.57 80.03 55.56
C ASP A 736 40.82 79.40 56.19
N ARG A 737 41.14 78.13 55.88
CA ARG A 737 42.35 77.45 56.37
C ARG A 737 43.57 77.69 55.49
N GLN A 738 43.38 77.72 54.17
CA GLN A 738 44.45 78.03 53.22
C GLN A 738 44.95 79.47 53.37
N ASN A 739 44.06 80.40 53.75
CA ASN A 739 44.43 81.79 54.08
C ASN A 739 45.11 81.97 55.46
N ARG A 740 45.15 80.92 56.31
CA ARG A 740 45.76 80.95 57.66
C ARG A 740 47.13 80.25 57.74
N LEU A 741 47.54 79.59 56.66
CA LEU A 741 48.83 78.91 56.48
C LEU A 741 49.68 79.77 55.55
#